data_AF-A0A9E5K1Q6-F1
#
_entry.id   AF-A0A9E5K1Q6-F1
#
_cell.length_a   1.000
_cell.length_b   1.000
_cell.length_c   1.000
_cell.angle_alpha   90.00
_cell.angle_beta   90.00
_cell.angle_gamma   90.00
#
_symmetry.space_group_name_H-M   'P 1'
#
loop_
_entity.id
_entity.type
_entity.pdbx_description
1 polymer ?
#
loop_
_entity_poly.entity_id
_entity_poly.type
_entity_poly.pdbx_seq_one_letter_code
_entity_poly.pdbx_strand_id
1 'polypeptide(L)'
;LRPDAVTSLVEEAFRSNAAVVGPKLVEWDSPTVLQHVGLDADRTGRLVDVVDPGERDQEQHDAVRDTFALPSACLLVRNDIFRTLGGFSPSIPFFGEELEFCWRVHLLGARVLVNPSAVARHRGAFATRMLLPTADALAARHRVRTVLSCVSLAQVPLVVVRLLVQSVAEVIIGMFSSNARSAVVGLRAVAAIPVDLGAIVARRRTIAPFRRVPSREVTALQLRSTAQLAAFARHRRALREQQTSETPSLRPVATSGGRTTVLLALLLLALVIIGSRQLIWGEISPVGQFVALARDEVSARDLVRQYLAGWSAGGFGAPHASPTALGALAIAGALAVGRWSGLLALVAVGSFFVAAIGTWRLSGALGDARVRLVAATLYVSSPVGILAVRDGRRDALIVWVLLPWILDFARRIAGLDRDPLDAVRESSVRPTGARRSQLAASLLFVVGAMFAFAPVSAAIITVVAVALLVASWFSPSPWRANAWLVVSLVVSLVAAFTLNVPWAVQLIGAEWWHAMVGAGHPATGASLVDVLSHGVDNSVVRWLVVFAYVPVVLMALFASRARSAWALRSFALVVLPVALRLAHERGVITMPFVEPLALAAPIALGAALAAAIAFSSFLAGRSRALEWRQLFATVSVAAALVSFSPFAVSLLDGRWSQPPATLSQLLTQLPDDSAGDYSVVTLGDPRLLAVWSRPVAAMPGLAYGIASDGAPTLVDQLPSERTLMNDALDRALQVTMTGESLRAGRLLAPLGVRFIVVPLRDGTLHARRAAVNGDVGARAVARLADQLDFRRVYSSTDLAIFENMAALPTVAVLDERSALTSAQALEASLLAESLTARSTLVPGFDATIANRGALTAGTVHLAEPFSPRWSMTVDGARIAPRVAFGATTAFDAPVAGTAEIRLGASRAQRLLVALQVVLWLVIVAVAFNPSRFRGRVRAARQVVEVSLRGDDGARVVL
;
A
#
# COMPACT_ATOMS: atom_id res chain seq x y z
N LEU A 1 -53.40 9.70 2.48
CA LEU A 1 -53.44 10.88 3.37
C LEU A 1 -54.60 10.70 4.34
N ARG A 2 -54.53 11.23 5.56
CA ARG A 2 -55.75 11.39 6.36
C ARG A 2 -56.70 12.39 5.67
N PRO A 3 -58.02 12.26 5.81
CA PRO A 3 -58.99 13.09 5.08
C PRO A 3 -58.83 14.61 5.30
N ASP A 4 -58.43 15.01 6.50
CA ASP A 4 -58.22 16.39 6.96
C ASP A 4 -56.82 16.94 6.65
N ALA A 5 -55.89 16.10 6.19
CA ALA A 5 -54.49 16.48 6.05
C ALA A 5 -54.27 17.68 5.11
N VAL A 6 -54.98 17.75 3.98
CA VAL A 6 -54.83 18.87 3.03
C VAL A 6 -55.32 20.17 3.64
N THR A 7 -56.49 20.16 4.29
CA THR A 7 -57.06 21.33 4.99
C THR A 7 -56.09 21.85 6.04
N SER A 8 -55.57 20.97 6.90
CA SER A 8 -54.59 21.36 7.93
C SER A 8 -53.29 21.91 7.34
N LEU A 9 -52.78 21.35 6.24
CA LEU A 9 -51.59 21.88 5.56
C LEU A 9 -51.83 23.29 5.01
N VAL A 10 -52.99 23.53 4.40
CA VAL A 10 -53.36 24.85 3.84
C VAL A 10 -53.55 25.87 4.95
N GLU A 11 -54.32 25.53 6.00
CA GLU A 11 -54.53 26.40 7.15
C GLU A 11 -53.21 26.83 7.79
N GLU A 12 -52.30 25.88 8.02
CA GLU A 12 -51.01 26.18 8.63
C GLU A 12 -50.08 26.95 7.68
N ALA A 13 -50.15 26.71 6.37
CA ALA A 13 -49.41 27.49 5.37
C ALA A 13 -49.78 28.98 5.41
N PHE A 14 -51.08 29.29 5.53
CA PHE A 14 -51.55 30.67 5.69
C PHE A 14 -51.20 31.25 7.06
N ARG A 15 -51.44 30.50 8.13
CA ARG A 15 -51.20 30.94 9.51
C ARG A 15 -49.74 31.31 9.76
N SER A 16 -48.81 30.48 9.28
CA SER A 16 -47.37 30.64 9.50
C SER A 16 -46.65 31.34 8.35
N ASN A 17 -47.38 31.76 7.31
CA ASN A 17 -46.84 32.32 6.06
C ASN A 17 -45.69 31.45 5.49
N ALA A 18 -45.91 30.14 5.46
CA ALA A 18 -44.90 29.19 5.02
C ALA A 18 -44.91 29.01 3.51
N ALA A 19 -43.74 28.88 2.90
CA ALA A 19 -43.64 28.56 1.48
C ALA A 19 -43.76 27.05 1.22
N VAL A 20 -43.32 26.24 2.17
CA VAL A 20 -43.42 24.78 2.10
C VAL A 20 -43.91 24.24 3.44
N VAL A 21 -44.98 23.44 3.39
CA VAL A 21 -45.55 22.74 4.55
C VAL A 21 -45.61 21.26 4.25
N GLY A 22 -45.09 20.43 5.14
CA GLY A 22 -45.14 18.96 5.02
C GLY A 22 -45.92 18.32 6.17
N PRO A 23 -46.59 17.18 5.94
CA PRO A 23 -47.25 16.42 6.98
C PRO A 23 -46.25 15.58 7.80
N LYS A 24 -46.70 15.10 8.95
CA LYS A 24 -46.09 13.98 9.67
C LYS A 24 -46.23 12.69 8.84
N LEU A 25 -45.11 12.04 8.55
CA LEU A 25 -45.09 10.76 7.82
C LEU A 25 -45.01 9.60 8.79
N VAL A 26 -45.91 8.63 8.61
CA VAL A 26 -45.94 7.37 9.37
C VAL A 26 -45.73 6.18 8.44
N GLU A 27 -45.28 5.05 8.98
CA GLU A 27 -45.08 3.84 8.19
C GLU A 27 -46.39 3.40 7.51
N TRP A 28 -46.25 2.85 6.30
CA TRP A 28 -47.39 2.40 5.50
C TRP A 28 -48.22 1.32 6.20
N ASP A 29 -47.55 0.30 6.73
CA ASP A 29 -48.19 -0.86 7.37
C ASP A 29 -48.47 -0.64 8.87
N SER A 30 -47.73 0.27 9.52
CA SER A 30 -47.81 0.55 10.95
C SER A 30 -48.01 2.06 11.20
N PRO A 31 -49.25 2.58 11.17
CA PRO A 31 -49.50 4.02 11.28
C PRO A 31 -49.17 4.63 12.65
N THR A 32 -48.86 3.79 13.65
CA THR A 32 -48.39 4.21 14.97
C THR A 32 -46.87 4.39 15.04
N VAL A 33 -46.13 4.11 13.97
CA VAL A 33 -44.68 4.26 13.89
C VAL A 33 -44.35 5.47 13.03
N LEU A 34 -43.62 6.43 13.62
CA LEU A 34 -43.19 7.64 12.95
C LEU A 34 -42.08 7.33 11.97
N GLN A 35 -42.20 7.89 10.76
CA GLN A 35 -41.17 7.79 9.73
C GLN A 35 -40.39 9.10 9.57
N HIS A 36 -41.10 10.23 9.47
CA HIS A 36 -40.49 11.56 9.32
C HIS A 36 -41.37 12.64 9.96
N VAL A 37 -40.77 13.58 10.70
CA VAL A 37 -41.44 14.81 11.19
C VAL A 37 -40.58 16.04 10.84
N GLY A 38 -40.13 16.10 9.58
CA GLY A 38 -39.14 17.08 9.11
C GLY A 38 -37.69 16.60 9.30
N LEU A 39 -36.79 17.23 8.55
CA LEU A 39 -35.38 16.85 8.43
C LEU A 39 -34.48 18.05 8.78
N ASP A 40 -33.58 17.84 9.73
CA ASP A 40 -32.50 18.77 10.00
C ASP A 40 -31.36 18.58 9.00
N ALA A 41 -30.56 19.61 8.77
CA ALA A 41 -29.32 19.49 8.01
C ALA A 41 -28.12 20.00 8.82
N ASP A 42 -26.99 19.28 8.73
CA ASP A 42 -25.72 19.82 9.20
C ASP A 42 -25.09 20.77 8.17
N ARG A 43 -23.99 21.43 8.56
CA ARG A 43 -23.24 22.36 7.69
C ARG A 43 -22.61 21.71 6.45
N THR A 44 -22.64 20.38 6.35
CA THR A 44 -22.21 19.61 5.18
C THR A 44 -23.38 19.12 4.34
N GLY A 45 -24.60 19.60 4.62
CA GLY A 45 -25.83 19.22 3.94
C GLY A 45 -26.25 17.78 4.19
N ARG A 46 -25.74 17.12 5.24
CA ARG A 46 -26.22 15.79 5.60
C ARG A 46 -27.55 15.94 6.34
N LEU A 47 -28.59 15.35 5.77
CA LEU A 47 -29.91 15.32 6.38
C LEU A 47 -29.94 14.33 7.55
N VAL A 48 -30.66 14.67 8.60
CA VAL A 48 -30.94 13.81 9.75
C VAL A 48 -32.41 13.94 10.10
N ASP A 49 -33.04 12.81 10.34
CA ASP A 49 -34.39 12.82 10.88
C ASP A 49 -34.40 13.30 12.33
N VAL A 50 -35.48 13.97 12.69
CA VAL A 50 -35.75 14.31 14.09
C VAL A 50 -36.25 13.09 14.87
N VAL A 51 -36.87 12.13 14.16
CA VAL A 51 -37.42 10.88 14.70
C VAL A 51 -36.35 9.77 14.71
N ASP A 52 -36.31 8.96 15.77
CA ASP A 52 -35.48 7.76 15.85
C ASP A 52 -36.13 6.57 15.11
N PRO A 53 -35.34 5.65 14.49
CA PRO A 53 -35.91 4.50 13.78
C PRO A 53 -36.80 3.63 14.66
N GLY A 54 -38.06 3.44 14.26
CA GLY A 54 -39.04 2.64 15.01
C GLY A 54 -39.70 3.36 16.18
N GLU A 55 -39.48 4.68 16.33
CA GLU A 55 -40.16 5.51 17.32
C GLU A 55 -41.67 5.51 17.08
N ARG A 56 -42.44 5.32 18.17
CA ARG A 56 -43.91 5.33 18.10
C ARG A 56 -44.45 6.74 18.25
N ASP A 57 -45.57 7.01 17.60
CA ASP A 57 -46.32 8.25 17.75
C ASP A 57 -47.08 8.24 19.08
N GLN A 58 -46.60 9.05 20.02
CA GLN A 58 -47.17 9.28 21.36
C GLN A 58 -47.45 10.79 21.55
N GLU A 59 -47.72 11.50 20.44
CA GLU A 59 -47.97 12.95 20.42
C GLU A 59 -46.75 13.82 20.81
N GLN A 60 -45.56 13.20 20.93
CA GLN A 60 -44.34 13.88 21.36
C GLN A 60 -43.75 14.86 20.32
N HIS A 61 -44.20 14.78 19.06
CA HIS A 61 -43.80 15.69 17.98
C HIS A 61 -44.98 16.46 17.37
N ASP A 62 -46.06 16.70 18.14
CA ASP A 62 -47.29 17.32 17.63
C ASP A 62 -47.29 18.86 17.59
N ALA A 63 -46.15 19.49 17.91
CA ALA A 63 -45.96 20.92 17.75
C ALA A 63 -45.52 21.29 16.31
N VAL A 64 -46.16 22.29 15.72
CA VAL A 64 -45.70 22.91 14.47
C VAL A 64 -44.30 23.47 14.67
N ARG A 65 -43.38 23.13 13.76
CA ARG A 65 -41.98 23.57 13.84
C ARG A 65 -41.34 23.84 12.49
N ASP A 66 -40.43 24.80 12.47
CA ASP A 66 -39.55 25.02 11.33
C ASP A 66 -38.57 23.85 11.18
N THR A 67 -38.26 23.49 9.94
CA THR A 67 -37.32 22.41 9.62
C THR A 67 -36.45 22.81 8.43
N PHE A 68 -35.25 22.23 8.33
CA PHE A 68 -34.36 22.58 7.23
C PHE A 68 -34.87 22.02 5.89
N ALA A 69 -35.35 20.77 5.89
CA ALA A 69 -35.90 20.12 4.71
C ALA A 69 -37.11 19.24 5.05
N LEU A 70 -37.94 18.97 4.06
CA LEU A 70 -39.10 18.07 4.17
C LEU A 70 -39.02 16.97 3.11
N PRO A 71 -39.46 15.73 3.43
CA PRO A 71 -39.51 14.63 2.48
C PRO A 71 -40.31 14.98 1.21
N SER A 72 -39.78 14.67 0.03
CA SER A 72 -40.46 14.89 -1.25
C SER A 72 -41.71 14.02 -1.43
N ALA A 73 -41.92 13.04 -0.55
CA ALA A 73 -43.05 12.11 -0.55
C ALA A 73 -44.42 12.80 -0.41
N CYS A 74 -44.51 13.90 0.35
CA CYS A 74 -45.73 14.69 0.46
C CYS A 74 -45.39 16.12 0.90
N LEU A 75 -45.69 17.11 0.04
CA LEU A 75 -45.38 18.52 0.27
C LEU A 75 -46.52 19.39 -0.26
N LEU A 76 -46.91 20.40 0.51
CA LEU A 76 -47.67 21.55 0.03
C LEU A 76 -46.71 22.71 -0.20
N VAL A 77 -46.69 23.25 -1.42
CA VAL A 77 -45.79 24.33 -1.81
C VAL A 77 -46.58 25.51 -2.36
N ARG A 78 -46.23 26.73 -1.94
CA ARG A 78 -46.80 27.96 -2.50
C ARG A 78 -46.44 28.09 -3.98
N ASN A 79 -47.45 28.19 -4.84
CA ASN A 79 -47.30 28.11 -6.30
C ASN A 79 -46.38 29.21 -6.88
N ASP A 80 -46.44 30.43 -6.34
CA ASP A 80 -45.56 31.55 -6.73
C ASP A 80 -44.08 31.23 -6.45
N ILE A 81 -43.76 30.66 -5.28
CA ILE A 81 -42.40 30.26 -4.91
C ILE A 81 -41.94 29.07 -5.78
N PHE A 82 -42.80 28.08 -6.00
CA PHE A 82 -42.47 26.93 -6.84
C PHE A 82 -42.14 27.35 -8.28
N ARG A 83 -42.93 28.25 -8.86
CA ARG A 83 -42.68 28.81 -10.20
C ARG A 83 -41.43 29.69 -10.23
N THR A 84 -41.22 30.52 -9.21
CA THR A 84 -40.02 31.37 -9.10
C THR A 84 -38.75 30.52 -9.06
N LEU A 85 -38.78 29.39 -8.35
CA LEU A 85 -37.68 28.43 -8.29
C LEU A 85 -37.62 27.50 -9.52
N GLY A 86 -38.55 27.54 -10.46
CA GLY A 86 -38.58 26.59 -11.57
C GLY A 86 -38.70 25.13 -11.11
N GLY A 87 -39.33 24.89 -9.95
CA GLY A 87 -39.52 23.58 -9.36
C GLY A 87 -38.23 22.87 -8.89
N PHE A 88 -38.26 21.54 -8.91
CA PHE A 88 -37.12 20.69 -8.57
C PHE A 88 -36.03 20.75 -9.63
N SER A 89 -34.77 20.70 -9.22
CA SER A 89 -33.66 20.78 -10.17
C SER A 89 -33.55 19.50 -11.02
N PRO A 90 -33.54 19.59 -12.36
CA PRO A 90 -33.35 18.42 -13.23
C PRO A 90 -31.95 17.80 -13.08
N SER A 91 -30.99 18.54 -12.51
CA SER A 91 -29.64 18.04 -12.23
C SER A 91 -29.55 17.16 -10.97
N ILE A 92 -30.60 17.15 -10.15
CA ILE A 92 -30.74 16.35 -8.92
C ILE A 92 -32.15 15.75 -8.89
N PRO A 93 -32.40 14.70 -9.69
CA PRO A 93 -33.74 14.15 -9.84
C PRO A 93 -34.19 13.26 -8.66
N PHE A 94 -33.26 12.54 -8.02
CA PHE A 94 -33.52 11.63 -6.90
C PHE A 94 -32.33 11.58 -5.94
N PHE A 95 -32.60 11.25 -4.68
CA PHE A 95 -31.62 11.15 -3.59
C PHE A 95 -30.87 12.46 -3.32
N GLY A 96 -31.60 13.56 -3.15
CA GLY A 96 -31.03 14.87 -2.81
C GLY A 96 -31.93 16.06 -3.13
N GLU A 97 -33.05 15.79 -3.79
CA GLU A 97 -34.11 16.73 -4.18
C GLU A 97 -34.67 17.51 -3.00
N GLU A 98 -34.84 16.88 -1.82
CA GLU A 98 -35.37 17.56 -0.64
C GLU A 98 -34.40 18.62 -0.11
N LEU A 99 -33.13 18.23 0.05
CA LEU A 99 -32.07 19.14 0.47
C LEU A 99 -31.92 20.28 -0.53
N GLU A 100 -31.99 19.95 -1.82
CA GLU A 100 -31.82 20.89 -2.92
C GLU A 100 -32.88 21.97 -2.93
N PHE A 101 -34.14 21.53 -2.95
CA PHE A 101 -35.29 22.38 -3.10
C PHE A 101 -35.50 23.25 -1.86
N CYS A 102 -35.51 22.64 -0.67
CA CYS A 102 -35.73 23.39 0.58
C CYS A 102 -34.59 24.39 0.85
N TRP A 103 -33.34 24.09 0.50
CA TRP A 103 -32.25 25.06 0.64
C TRP A 103 -32.46 26.27 -0.29
N ARG A 104 -32.94 26.06 -1.52
CA ARG A 104 -33.27 27.18 -2.43
C ARG A 104 -34.45 28.02 -1.92
N VAL A 105 -35.43 27.40 -1.27
CA VAL A 105 -36.52 28.11 -0.57
C VAL A 105 -35.95 28.98 0.55
N HIS A 106 -35.03 28.46 1.36
CA HIS A 106 -34.34 29.23 2.41
C HIS A 106 -33.52 30.38 1.84
N LEU A 107 -32.90 30.23 0.66
CA LEU A 107 -32.17 31.33 0.00
C LEU A 107 -33.07 32.50 -0.39
N LEU A 108 -34.37 32.27 -0.64
CA LEU A 108 -35.37 33.31 -0.88
C LEU A 108 -35.85 34.01 0.42
N GLY A 109 -35.42 33.54 1.59
CA GLY A 109 -35.93 33.99 2.89
C GLY A 109 -37.31 33.42 3.24
N ALA A 110 -37.71 32.35 2.57
CA ALA A 110 -39.01 31.73 2.77
C ALA A 110 -38.95 30.57 3.77
N ARG A 111 -40.04 30.34 4.52
CA ARG A 111 -40.10 29.35 5.60
C ARG A 111 -40.50 27.96 5.12
N VAL A 112 -39.90 26.95 5.74
CA VAL A 112 -40.18 25.52 5.54
C VAL A 112 -40.53 24.94 6.91
N LEU A 113 -41.73 24.38 7.06
CA LEU A 113 -42.21 23.86 8.35
C LEU A 113 -42.95 22.53 8.20
N VAL A 114 -42.99 21.76 9.27
CA VAL A 114 -43.83 20.55 9.38
C VAL A 114 -45.11 20.88 10.16
N ASN A 115 -46.26 20.43 9.66
CA ASN A 115 -47.52 20.45 10.38
C ASN A 115 -47.88 19.02 10.82
N PRO A 116 -47.67 18.66 12.10
CA PRO A 116 -47.95 17.31 12.60
C PRO A 116 -49.41 16.90 12.60
N SER A 117 -50.35 17.87 12.63
CA SER A 117 -51.80 17.61 12.55
C SER A 117 -52.19 16.98 11.21
N ALA A 118 -51.41 17.23 10.15
CA ALA A 118 -51.55 16.54 8.88
C ALA A 118 -50.72 15.25 8.89
N VAL A 119 -51.35 14.10 8.62
CA VAL A 119 -50.67 12.80 8.62
C VAL A 119 -50.77 12.11 7.26
N ALA A 120 -49.63 11.59 6.78
CA ALA A 120 -49.55 10.78 5.59
C ALA A 120 -48.86 9.43 5.86
N ARG A 121 -49.50 8.34 5.43
CA ARG A 121 -48.85 7.02 5.39
C ARG A 121 -47.92 6.97 4.19
N HIS A 122 -46.67 6.61 4.42
CA HIS A 122 -45.65 6.57 3.39
C HIS A 122 -44.93 5.22 3.37
N ARG A 123 -44.79 4.67 2.15
CA ARG A 123 -44.03 3.44 1.92
C ARG A 123 -42.58 3.80 1.62
N GLY A 124 -41.73 3.78 2.64
CA GLY A 124 -40.30 4.10 2.54
C GLY A 124 -39.47 3.15 1.67
N ALA A 125 -38.15 3.20 1.86
CA ALA A 125 -37.17 2.31 1.22
C ALA A 125 -37.24 2.24 -0.33
N PHE A 126 -37.53 3.36 -0.99
CA PHE A 126 -37.65 3.43 -2.46
C PHE A 126 -36.45 2.82 -3.19
N ALA A 127 -35.22 3.13 -2.77
CA ALA A 127 -34.00 2.58 -3.36
C ALA A 127 -33.93 1.04 -3.30
N THR A 128 -34.37 0.44 -2.19
CA THR A 128 -34.43 -1.01 -2.02
C THR A 128 -35.52 -1.62 -2.89
N ARG A 129 -36.70 -0.98 -2.94
CA ARG A 129 -37.84 -1.44 -3.76
C ARG A 129 -37.53 -1.39 -5.25
N MET A 130 -36.77 -0.39 -5.70
CA MET A 130 -36.33 -0.24 -7.09
C MET A 130 -34.99 -0.91 -7.40
N LEU A 131 -34.39 -1.62 -6.43
CA LEU A 131 -33.10 -2.29 -6.56
C LEU A 131 -32.02 -1.37 -7.18
N LEU A 132 -31.88 -0.16 -6.62
CA LEU A 132 -30.93 0.86 -7.09
C LEU A 132 -29.61 0.78 -6.28
N PRO A 133 -28.61 -0.03 -6.70
CA PRO A 133 -27.38 -0.25 -5.93
C PRO A 133 -26.49 0.99 -5.81
N THR A 134 -26.75 2.03 -6.59
CA THR A 134 -25.98 3.28 -6.63
C THR A 134 -26.65 4.44 -5.88
N ALA A 135 -27.76 4.20 -5.18
CA ALA A 135 -28.51 5.25 -4.48
C ALA A 135 -27.64 6.04 -3.50
N ASP A 136 -26.85 5.36 -2.65
CA ASP A 136 -25.94 6.03 -1.70
C ASP A 136 -24.89 6.90 -2.40
N ALA A 137 -24.38 6.43 -3.55
CA ALA A 137 -23.37 7.15 -4.32
C ALA A 137 -23.93 8.40 -5.00
N LEU A 138 -25.17 8.31 -5.49
CA LEU A 138 -25.92 9.45 -6.00
C LEU A 138 -26.22 10.43 -4.87
N ALA A 139 -26.70 9.94 -3.73
CA ALA A 139 -27.00 10.75 -2.55
C ALA A 139 -25.80 11.58 -2.08
N ALA A 140 -24.63 10.94 -1.93
CA ALA A 140 -23.42 11.63 -1.51
C ALA A 140 -22.95 12.67 -2.54
N ARG A 141 -23.01 12.36 -3.84
CA ARG A 141 -22.61 13.28 -4.92
C ARG A 141 -23.57 14.46 -5.04
N HIS A 142 -24.87 14.23 -4.97
CA HIS A 142 -25.91 15.26 -4.99
C HIS A 142 -25.81 16.17 -3.77
N ARG A 143 -25.57 15.61 -2.57
CA ARG A 143 -25.28 16.40 -1.36
C ARG A 143 -24.10 17.35 -1.58
N VAL A 144 -22.95 16.85 -2.01
CA VAL A 144 -21.75 17.68 -2.25
C VAL A 144 -22.04 18.79 -3.26
N ARG A 145 -22.71 18.45 -4.38
CA ARG A 145 -23.10 19.44 -5.40
C ARG A 145 -24.04 20.51 -4.85
N THR A 146 -25.07 20.13 -4.10
CA THR A 146 -26.04 21.05 -3.50
C THR A 146 -25.39 21.98 -2.50
N VAL A 147 -24.58 21.44 -1.58
CA VAL A 147 -23.85 22.23 -0.61
C VAL A 147 -22.95 23.26 -1.30
N LEU A 148 -22.12 22.83 -2.26
CA LEU A 148 -21.20 23.73 -2.96
C LEU A 148 -21.91 24.72 -3.90
N SER A 149 -23.14 24.44 -4.31
CA SER A 149 -23.96 25.34 -5.13
C SER A 149 -24.73 26.37 -4.28
N CYS A 150 -25.14 26.00 -3.07
CA CYS A 150 -26.01 26.82 -2.21
C CYS A 150 -25.26 27.62 -1.13
N VAL A 151 -24.03 27.26 -0.75
CA VAL A 151 -23.22 28.08 0.19
C VAL A 151 -22.66 29.34 -0.48
N SER A 152 -22.37 30.38 0.32
CA SER A 152 -21.66 31.57 -0.17
C SER A 152 -20.26 31.22 -0.69
N LEU A 153 -19.72 32.04 -1.60
CA LEU A 153 -18.40 31.79 -2.19
C LEU A 153 -17.29 31.82 -1.11
N ALA A 154 -17.40 32.76 -0.17
CA ALA A 154 -16.47 32.87 0.96
C ALA A 154 -16.44 31.64 1.88
N GLN A 155 -17.53 30.87 1.95
CA GLN A 155 -17.61 29.66 2.78
C GLN A 155 -17.16 28.39 2.07
N VAL A 156 -16.97 28.42 0.75
CA VAL A 156 -16.60 27.23 -0.04
C VAL A 156 -15.33 26.56 0.49
N PRO A 157 -14.20 27.27 0.72
CA PRO A 157 -12.97 26.61 1.19
C PRO A 157 -13.18 25.88 2.51
N LEU A 158 -13.84 26.54 3.47
CA LEU A 158 -14.12 25.96 4.79
C LEU A 158 -15.05 24.74 4.71
N VAL A 159 -16.06 24.77 3.84
CA VAL A 159 -17.01 23.67 3.68
C VAL A 159 -16.37 22.49 2.96
N VAL A 160 -15.50 22.72 1.97
CA VAL A 160 -14.72 21.66 1.32
C VAL A 160 -13.81 20.96 2.34
N VAL A 161 -13.11 21.72 3.19
CA VAL A 161 -12.29 21.16 4.28
C VAL A 161 -13.17 20.33 5.23
N ARG A 162 -14.34 20.83 5.64
CA ARG A 162 -15.27 20.08 6.50
C ARG A 162 -15.78 18.80 5.86
N LEU A 163 -16.17 18.84 4.58
CA LEU A 163 -16.60 17.67 3.81
C LEU A 163 -15.48 16.63 3.72
N LEU A 164 -14.24 17.07 3.50
CA LEU A 164 -13.07 16.20 3.45
C LEU A 164 -12.80 15.56 4.82
N VAL A 165 -12.70 16.36 5.89
CA VAL A 165 -12.45 15.87 7.25
C VAL A 165 -13.53 14.89 7.69
N GLN A 166 -14.81 15.22 7.44
CA GLN A 166 -15.92 14.32 7.77
C GLN A 166 -15.87 13.03 6.96
N SER A 167 -15.57 13.10 5.66
CA SER A 167 -15.48 11.90 4.83
C SER A 167 -14.30 11.01 5.23
N VAL A 168 -13.16 11.60 5.57
CA VAL A 168 -11.99 10.87 6.08
C VAL A 168 -12.30 10.22 7.43
N ALA A 169 -12.93 10.96 8.36
CA ALA A 169 -13.36 10.41 9.64
C ALA A 169 -14.38 9.27 9.47
N GLU A 170 -15.38 9.44 8.60
CA GLU A 170 -16.35 8.39 8.25
C GLU A 170 -15.64 7.16 7.66
N VAL A 171 -14.61 7.33 6.82
CA VAL A 171 -13.82 6.22 6.27
C VAL A 171 -13.05 5.50 7.38
N ILE A 172 -12.34 6.22 8.23
CA ILE A 172 -11.58 5.63 9.35
C ILE A 172 -12.52 4.83 10.26
N ILE A 173 -13.64 5.41 10.68
CA ILE A 173 -14.63 4.73 11.54
C ILE A 173 -15.33 3.59 10.78
N GLY A 174 -15.65 3.83 9.52
CA GLY A 174 -16.29 2.89 8.59
C GLY A 174 -15.48 1.63 8.39
N MET A 175 -14.15 1.73 8.32
CA MET A 175 -13.25 0.60 8.12
C MET A 175 -13.35 -0.44 9.24
N PHE A 176 -13.63 0.00 10.47
CA PHE A 176 -13.77 -0.87 11.65
C PHE A 176 -15.23 -1.18 12.00
N SER A 177 -16.19 -0.75 11.18
CA SER A 177 -17.62 -1.06 11.33
C SER A 177 -18.15 -1.81 10.10
N SER A 178 -19.39 -2.32 10.18
CA SER A 178 -20.03 -3.01 9.06
C SER A 178 -20.31 -2.09 7.85
N ASN A 179 -20.20 -0.77 8.01
CA ASN A 179 -20.68 0.23 7.06
C ASN A 179 -19.58 0.84 6.17
N ALA A 180 -18.41 0.19 6.07
CA ALA A 180 -17.25 0.66 5.30
C ALA A 180 -17.57 1.13 3.87
N ARG A 181 -18.54 0.49 3.19
CA ARG A 181 -18.96 0.87 1.83
C ARG A 181 -19.59 2.26 1.78
N SER A 182 -20.46 2.57 2.74
CA SER A 182 -21.15 3.87 2.82
C SER A 182 -20.15 5.00 3.10
N ALA A 183 -19.12 4.73 3.89
CA ALA A 183 -18.08 5.70 4.21
C ALA A 183 -17.20 6.09 3.01
N VAL A 184 -16.78 5.11 2.21
CA VAL A 184 -15.97 5.36 0.99
C VAL A 184 -16.76 6.15 -0.05
N VAL A 185 -18.08 6.01 -0.08
CA VAL A 185 -18.97 6.76 -0.98
C VAL A 185 -18.93 8.26 -0.69
N GLY A 186 -18.90 8.67 0.57
CA GLY A 186 -18.73 10.08 0.96
C GLY A 186 -17.42 10.67 0.44
N LEU A 187 -16.30 9.99 0.67
CA LEU A 187 -14.98 10.45 0.21
C LEU A 187 -14.90 10.53 -1.33
N ARG A 188 -15.47 9.55 -2.03
CA ARG A 188 -15.56 9.58 -3.51
C ARG A 188 -16.35 10.76 -4.04
N ALA A 189 -17.42 11.17 -3.34
CA ALA A 189 -18.20 12.34 -3.71
C ALA A 189 -17.39 13.64 -3.56
N VAL A 190 -16.58 13.77 -2.50
CA VAL A 190 -15.67 14.92 -2.32
C VAL A 190 -14.53 14.91 -3.35
N ALA A 191 -13.93 13.74 -3.61
CA ALA A 191 -12.89 13.60 -4.62
C ALA A 191 -13.39 13.89 -6.06
N ALA A 192 -14.70 13.83 -6.29
CA ALA A 192 -15.31 14.16 -7.57
C ALA A 192 -15.50 15.67 -7.81
N ILE A 193 -15.20 16.54 -6.83
CA ILE A 193 -15.34 18.00 -6.96
C ILE A 193 -14.63 18.57 -8.20
N PRO A 194 -13.37 18.21 -8.53
CA PRO A 194 -12.69 18.75 -9.72
C PRO A 194 -13.40 18.35 -11.02
N VAL A 195 -13.98 17.15 -11.06
CA VAL A 195 -14.72 16.64 -12.23
C VAL A 195 -16.09 17.32 -12.33
N ASP A 196 -16.72 17.62 -11.20
CA ASP A 196 -18.05 18.25 -11.12
C ASP A 196 -18.02 19.79 -11.12
N LEU A 197 -16.83 20.39 -11.21
CA LEU A 197 -16.64 21.82 -11.04
C LEU A 197 -17.49 22.65 -12.02
N GLY A 198 -17.53 22.26 -13.29
CA GLY A 198 -18.35 22.95 -14.31
C GLY A 198 -19.84 22.92 -13.98
N ALA A 199 -20.36 21.77 -13.53
CA ALA A 199 -21.75 21.62 -13.13
C ALA A 199 -22.08 22.44 -11.87
N ILE A 200 -21.18 22.49 -10.90
CA ILE A 200 -21.32 23.30 -9.68
C ILE A 200 -21.35 24.79 -10.04
N VAL A 201 -20.43 25.26 -10.88
CA VAL A 201 -20.35 26.67 -11.29
C VAL A 201 -21.60 27.08 -12.08
N ALA A 202 -22.03 26.27 -13.06
CA ALA A 202 -23.26 26.53 -13.81
C ALA A 202 -24.46 26.68 -12.87
N ARG A 203 -24.58 25.79 -11.88
CA ARG A 203 -25.67 25.82 -10.91
C ARG A 203 -25.59 26.97 -9.92
N ARG A 204 -24.40 27.44 -9.55
CA ARG A 204 -24.26 28.67 -8.77
C ARG A 204 -24.81 29.87 -9.52
N ARG A 205 -24.62 29.94 -10.84
CA ARG A 205 -25.18 31.01 -11.69
C ARG A 205 -26.71 30.95 -11.72
N THR A 206 -27.30 29.75 -11.83
CA THR A 206 -28.76 29.61 -11.80
C THR A 206 -29.37 29.94 -10.43
N ILE A 207 -28.62 29.72 -9.34
CA ILE A 207 -29.09 29.98 -7.97
C ILE A 207 -28.88 31.44 -7.54
N ALA A 208 -27.90 32.15 -8.13
CA ALA A 208 -27.55 33.51 -7.75
C ALA A 208 -28.74 34.48 -7.65
N PRO A 209 -29.72 34.50 -8.59
CA PRO A 209 -30.89 35.39 -8.51
C PRO A 209 -31.82 35.10 -7.32
N PHE A 210 -31.78 33.89 -6.76
CA PHE A 210 -32.65 33.49 -5.66
C PHE A 210 -32.09 33.83 -4.27
N ARG A 211 -30.86 34.36 -4.19
CA ARG A 211 -30.20 34.66 -2.91
C ARG A 211 -30.64 36.02 -2.38
N ARG A 212 -31.74 36.03 -1.62
CA ARG A 212 -32.30 37.24 -0.98
C ARG A 212 -31.86 37.42 0.47
N VAL A 213 -31.42 36.35 1.13
CA VAL A 213 -30.95 36.39 2.53
C VAL A 213 -29.44 36.15 2.67
N PRO A 214 -28.78 36.75 3.67
CA PRO A 214 -27.38 36.47 3.98
C PRO A 214 -27.19 35.01 4.40
N SER A 215 -26.03 34.44 4.08
CA SER A 215 -25.75 33.02 4.36
C SER A 215 -25.78 32.65 5.85
N ARG A 216 -25.68 33.65 6.74
CA ARG A 216 -25.77 33.44 8.19
C ARG A 216 -27.17 33.00 8.63
N GLU A 217 -28.23 33.50 7.98
CA GLU A 217 -29.61 33.10 8.28
C GLU A 217 -29.85 31.63 7.93
N VAL A 218 -29.42 31.21 6.74
CA VAL A 218 -29.54 29.80 6.33
C VAL A 218 -28.65 28.89 7.19
N THR A 219 -27.47 29.36 7.61
CA THR A 219 -26.58 28.59 8.51
C THR A 219 -27.15 28.50 9.93
N ALA A 220 -27.98 29.46 10.36
CA ALA A 220 -28.64 29.42 11.67
C ALA A 220 -29.71 28.32 11.75
N LEU A 221 -30.30 27.94 10.62
CA LEU A 221 -31.23 26.82 10.49
C LEU A 221 -30.53 25.45 10.42
N GLN A 222 -29.19 25.43 10.31
CA GLN A 222 -28.41 24.20 10.27
C GLN A 222 -27.87 23.83 11.65
N LEU A 223 -27.70 22.53 11.87
CA LEU A 223 -27.08 22.02 13.09
C LEU A 223 -25.65 22.53 13.22
N ARG A 224 -25.28 23.00 14.43
CA ARG A 224 -23.90 23.37 14.77
C ARG A 224 -22.98 22.14 14.83
N SER A 225 -23.51 21.00 15.25
CA SER A 225 -22.84 19.70 15.30
C SER A 225 -23.01 18.93 13.98
N THR A 226 -22.23 17.87 13.79
CA THR A 226 -22.43 16.97 12.65
C THR A 226 -23.73 16.18 12.84
N ALA A 227 -24.35 15.83 11.71
CA ALA A 227 -25.54 15.01 11.65
C ALA A 227 -25.48 13.75 12.53
N GLN A 228 -24.33 13.07 12.52
CA GLN A 228 -24.11 11.84 13.27
C GLN A 228 -24.04 12.06 14.78
N LEU A 229 -23.41 13.16 15.23
CA LEU A 229 -23.35 13.51 16.64
C LEU A 229 -24.73 13.92 17.17
N ALA A 230 -25.53 14.63 16.36
CA ALA A 230 -26.90 14.98 16.70
C ALA A 230 -27.79 13.74 16.86
N ALA A 231 -27.76 12.82 15.88
CA ALA A 231 -28.44 11.53 15.97
C ALA A 231 -27.99 10.70 17.18
N PHE A 232 -26.69 10.65 17.44
CA PHE A 232 -26.13 9.95 18.60
C PHE A 232 -26.59 10.55 19.94
N ALA A 233 -26.57 11.88 20.05
CA ALA A 233 -26.99 12.57 21.28
C ALA A 233 -28.49 12.38 21.55
N ARG A 234 -29.33 12.41 20.52
CA ARG A 234 -30.77 12.12 20.61
C ARG A 234 -31.02 10.69 21.06
N HIS A 235 -30.39 9.71 20.41
CA HIS A 235 -30.50 8.30 20.80
C HIS A 235 -30.08 8.05 22.26
N ARG A 236 -29.08 8.79 22.78
CA ARG A 236 -28.66 8.70 24.19
C ARG A 236 -29.68 9.29 25.16
N ARG A 237 -30.43 10.33 24.76
CA ARG A 237 -31.52 10.91 25.55
C ARG A 237 -32.70 9.94 25.58
N ALA A 238 -33.11 9.41 24.43
CA ALA A 238 -34.17 8.41 24.33
C ALA A 238 -33.89 7.17 25.20
N LEU A 239 -32.64 6.67 25.19
CA LEU A 239 -32.25 5.54 26.06
C LEU A 239 -32.31 5.88 27.57
N ARG A 240 -32.02 7.13 27.96
CA ARG A 240 -32.11 7.56 29.37
C ARG A 240 -33.56 7.73 29.80
N GLU A 241 -34.39 8.30 28.92
CA GLU A 241 -35.83 8.46 29.13
C GLU A 241 -36.53 7.09 29.23
N GLN A 242 -36.12 6.11 28.41
CA GLN A 242 -36.59 4.73 28.52
C GLN A 242 -36.14 4.01 29.81
N GLN A 243 -34.98 4.37 30.37
CA GLN A 243 -34.53 3.82 31.66
C GLN A 243 -35.32 4.37 32.85
N THR A 244 -35.99 5.51 32.69
CA THR A 244 -36.84 6.13 33.71
C THR A 244 -38.33 5.76 33.60
N SER A 245 -38.75 5.02 32.56
CA SER A 245 -40.14 4.57 32.39
C SER A 245 -40.34 3.13 32.89
N GLU A 246 -41.36 2.88 33.73
CA GLU A 246 -41.61 1.59 34.40
C GLU A 246 -42.11 0.45 33.49
N THR A 247 -42.23 0.65 32.17
CA THR A 247 -42.69 -0.39 31.24
C THR A 247 -41.57 -0.84 30.29
N PRO A 248 -41.13 -2.11 30.37
CA PRO A 248 -40.07 -2.62 29.50
C PRO A 248 -40.65 -2.89 28.11
N SER A 249 -40.67 -1.86 27.25
CA SER A 249 -40.92 -2.09 25.83
C SER A 249 -39.69 -2.75 25.19
N LEU A 250 -39.98 -3.72 24.32
CA LEU A 250 -39.04 -4.65 23.67
C LEU A 250 -37.73 -3.99 23.26
N ARG A 251 -36.61 -4.57 23.73
CA ARG A 251 -35.24 -4.19 23.34
C ARG A 251 -35.15 -4.01 21.81
N PRO A 252 -34.86 -2.81 21.29
CA PRO A 252 -34.36 -2.71 19.94
C PRO A 252 -33.05 -3.50 19.91
N VAL A 253 -32.89 -4.41 18.95
CA VAL A 253 -31.62 -5.06 18.65
C VAL A 253 -30.67 -4.00 18.07
N ALA A 254 -30.21 -3.10 18.93
CA ALA A 254 -29.21 -2.10 18.61
C ALA A 254 -27.83 -2.72 18.79
N THR A 255 -27.02 -2.60 17.75
CA THR A 255 -25.65 -3.11 17.57
C THR A 255 -24.67 -2.57 18.62
N SER A 256 -24.80 -3.00 19.88
CA SER A 256 -23.94 -2.57 21.01
C SER A 256 -22.47 -2.98 20.82
N GLY A 257 -22.19 -3.96 19.95
CA GLY A 257 -20.84 -4.39 19.59
C GLY A 257 -20.03 -3.36 18.77
N GLY A 258 -20.68 -2.41 18.10
CA GLY A 258 -20.00 -1.43 17.25
C GLY A 258 -19.12 -0.46 18.03
N ARG A 259 -19.61 0.08 19.14
CA ARG A 259 -18.90 1.13 19.92
C ARG A 259 -17.59 0.65 20.51
N THR A 260 -17.62 -0.50 21.18
CA THR A 260 -16.40 -1.11 21.75
C THR A 260 -15.35 -1.41 20.69
N THR A 261 -15.80 -1.80 19.49
CA THR A 261 -14.89 -2.12 18.38
C THR A 261 -14.27 -0.86 17.80
N VAL A 262 -15.06 0.21 17.64
CA VAL A 262 -14.56 1.52 17.19
C VAL A 262 -13.58 2.11 18.20
N LEU A 263 -13.87 2.06 19.49
CA LEU A 263 -12.96 2.57 20.53
C LEU A 263 -11.62 1.82 20.55
N LEU A 264 -11.66 0.48 20.51
CA LEU A 264 -10.44 -0.33 20.45
C LEU A 264 -9.65 -0.10 19.15
N ALA A 265 -10.33 0.17 18.03
CA ALA A 265 -9.67 0.49 16.77
C ALA A 265 -9.02 1.88 16.80
N LEU A 266 -9.68 2.87 17.40
CA LEU A 266 -9.10 4.19 17.65
C LEU A 266 -7.93 4.11 18.63
N LEU A 267 -8.00 3.23 19.63
CA LEU A 267 -6.88 2.96 20.52
C LEU A 267 -5.70 2.35 19.75
N LEU A 268 -5.93 1.34 18.90
CA LEU A 268 -4.87 0.77 18.05
C LEU A 268 -4.24 1.84 17.15
N LEU A 269 -5.07 2.69 16.52
CA LEU A 269 -4.61 3.82 15.72
C LEU A 269 -3.74 4.79 16.53
N ALA A 270 -4.18 5.16 17.74
CA ALA A 270 -3.43 6.03 18.63
C ALA A 270 -2.10 5.40 19.05
N LEU A 271 -2.07 4.12 19.40
CA LEU A 271 -0.84 3.41 19.78
C LEU A 271 0.16 3.39 18.63
N VAL A 272 -0.26 3.10 17.39
CA VAL A 272 0.64 3.13 16.23
C VAL A 272 1.21 4.53 15.98
N ILE A 273 0.38 5.58 16.11
CA ILE A 273 0.83 6.98 15.97
C ILE A 273 1.83 7.34 17.08
N ILE A 274 1.54 6.98 18.33
CA ILE A 274 2.44 7.23 19.47
C ILE A 274 3.76 6.49 19.29
N GLY A 275 3.72 5.22 18.87
CA GLY A 275 4.92 4.41 18.62
C GLY A 275 5.75 4.86 17.41
N SER A 276 5.13 5.60 16.48
CA SER A 276 5.78 6.13 15.27
C SER A 276 6.09 7.63 15.34
N ARG A 277 5.81 8.30 16.47
CA ARG A 277 5.83 9.77 16.56
C ARG A 277 7.15 10.40 16.12
N GLN A 278 8.29 9.80 16.45
CA GLN A 278 9.60 10.32 16.07
C GLN A 278 9.92 10.03 14.59
N LEU A 279 9.31 9.02 13.97
CA LEU A 279 9.44 8.76 12.53
C LEU A 279 8.55 9.67 11.68
N ILE A 280 7.45 10.17 12.26
CA ILE A 280 6.54 11.11 11.58
C ILE A 280 7.12 12.52 11.60
N TRP A 281 7.66 12.95 12.75
CA TRP A 281 8.15 14.31 12.95
C TRP A 281 9.66 14.45 12.76
N GLY A 282 10.40 13.35 12.85
CA GLY A 282 11.84 13.30 12.58
C GLY A 282 12.14 12.59 11.27
N GLU A 283 13.43 12.44 10.98
CA GLU A 283 13.91 11.70 9.81
C GLU A 283 13.99 10.21 10.10
N ILE A 284 13.66 9.39 9.09
CA ILE A 284 13.95 7.95 9.14
C ILE A 284 15.46 7.79 9.03
N SER A 285 16.07 7.14 10.02
CA SER A 285 17.48 6.80 9.94
C SER A 285 17.69 5.81 8.80
N PRO A 286 18.68 6.01 7.92
CA PRO A 286 18.91 5.09 6.83
C PRO A 286 19.48 3.80 7.45
N VAL A 287 18.76 2.69 7.43
CA VAL A 287 19.19 1.42 8.03
C VAL A 287 18.90 0.32 7.03
N GLY A 288 19.85 -0.59 6.79
CA GLY A 288 19.63 -1.73 5.89
C GLY A 288 19.08 -1.28 4.54
N GLN A 289 17.86 -1.74 4.21
CA GLN A 289 17.17 -1.40 2.97
C GLN A 289 16.39 -0.06 3.01
N PHE A 290 16.32 0.64 4.15
CA PHE A 290 15.68 1.96 4.28
C PHE A 290 16.61 3.10 3.87
N VAL A 291 17.18 3.00 2.67
CA VAL A 291 17.95 4.10 2.07
C VAL A 291 17.00 5.14 1.44
N ALA A 292 17.55 6.28 1.03
CA ALA A 292 16.77 7.30 0.32
C ALA A 292 16.11 6.71 -0.93
N LEU A 293 14.84 7.04 -1.17
CA LEU A 293 14.10 6.47 -2.30
C LEU A 293 14.67 6.91 -3.66
N ALA A 294 15.10 8.17 -3.74
CA ALA A 294 15.88 8.75 -4.81
C ALA A 294 16.70 9.91 -4.22
N ARG A 295 17.71 10.40 -4.95
CA ARG A 295 18.43 11.62 -4.57
C ARG A 295 17.49 12.82 -4.65
N ASP A 296 17.71 13.84 -3.83
CA ASP A 296 16.83 15.02 -3.78
C ASP A 296 16.80 15.82 -5.10
N GLU A 297 17.85 15.69 -5.90
CA GLU A 297 17.96 16.30 -7.23
C GLU A 297 17.11 15.58 -8.30
N VAL A 298 16.76 14.31 -8.06
CA VAL A 298 16.05 13.47 -9.03
C VAL A 298 14.56 13.76 -8.97
N SER A 299 14.02 14.29 -10.06
CA SER A 299 12.58 14.54 -10.19
C SER A 299 11.81 13.29 -10.60
N ALA A 300 10.50 13.28 -10.34
CA ALA A 300 9.63 12.21 -10.83
C ALA A 300 9.67 12.04 -12.36
N ARG A 301 9.96 13.11 -13.12
CA ARG A 301 10.08 13.06 -14.58
C ARG A 301 11.35 12.34 -15.01
N ASP A 302 12.42 12.45 -14.23
CA ASP A 302 13.69 11.79 -14.50
C ASP A 302 13.57 10.28 -14.27
N LEU A 303 12.83 9.86 -13.23
CA LEU A 303 12.48 8.44 -13.05
C LEU A 303 11.61 7.88 -14.20
N VAL A 304 10.65 8.67 -14.71
CA VAL A 304 9.89 8.26 -15.91
C VAL A 304 10.82 8.14 -17.11
N ARG A 305 11.76 9.08 -17.29
CA ARG A 305 12.74 9.03 -18.38
C ARG A 305 13.61 7.79 -18.26
N GLN A 306 14.15 7.50 -17.07
CA GLN A 306 14.95 6.32 -16.80
C GLN A 306 14.19 5.02 -17.11
N TYR A 307 12.94 4.93 -16.65
CA TYR A 307 12.08 3.78 -16.93
C TYR A 307 11.80 3.58 -18.43
N LEU A 308 11.69 4.66 -19.21
CA LEU A 308 11.45 4.61 -20.66
C LEU A 308 12.74 4.49 -21.51
N ALA A 309 13.89 4.94 -20.99
CA ALA A 309 15.19 4.95 -21.68
C ALA A 309 15.70 3.52 -21.95
N GLY A 310 15.28 2.59 -21.10
CA GLY A 310 15.70 1.20 -21.21
C GLY A 310 17.12 0.98 -20.74
N TRP A 311 17.45 1.66 -19.65
CA TRP A 311 18.65 1.54 -18.87
C TRP A 311 18.26 1.15 -17.45
N SER A 312 18.87 0.09 -16.91
CA SER A 312 18.76 -0.24 -15.49
C SER A 312 20.02 0.24 -14.80
N ALA A 313 19.91 1.10 -13.79
CA ALA A 313 21.08 1.69 -13.14
C ALA A 313 21.63 0.88 -11.95
N GLY A 314 20.98 -0.23 -11.55
CA GLY A 314 21.49 -1.05 -10.45
C GLY A 314 22.81 -1.75 -10.81
N GLY A 315 23.75 -1.84 -9.88
CA GLY A 315 25.06 -2.45 -10.11
C GLY A 315 25.99 -1.55 -10.94
N PHE A 316 26.65 -2.11 -11.96
CA PHE A 316 27.36 -1.34 -13.00
C PHE A 316 26.42 -0.76 -14.06
N GLY A 317 25.10 -0.85 -13.88
CA GLY A 317 24.13 -0.55 -14.90
C GLY A 317 24.07 -1.57 -16.04
N ALA A 318 23.03 -1.52 -16.87
CA ALA A 318 22.91 -2.34 -18.08
C ALA A 318 21.81 -1.83 -19.04
N PRO A 319 21.97 -2.03 -20.38
CA PRO A 319 21.08 -1.50 -21.42
C PRO A 319 19.80 -2.35 -21.63
N HIS A 320 19.12 -2.68 -20.54
CA HIS A 320 17.89 -3.50 -20.52
C HIS A 320 16.71 -2.78 -19.86
N ALA A 321 15.55 -3.44 -19.82
CA ALA A 321 14.36 -2.86 -19.19
C ALA A 321 14.54 -2.71 -17.69
N SER A 322 14.24 -1.53 -17.16
CA SER A 322 14.32 -1.25 -15.73
C SER A 322 13.14 -1.87 -14.98
N PRO A 323 13.29 -2.15 -13.67
CA PRO A 323 12.21 -2.67 -12.84
C PRO A 323 10.96 -1.80 -12.89
N THR A 324 9.79 -2.42 -12.91
CA THR A 324 8.47 -1.76 -12.82
C THR A 324 8.29 -0.93 -11.55
N ALA A 325 9.03 -1.27 -10.48
CA ALA A 325 9.11 -0.48 -9.26
C ALA A 325 9.54 0.97 -9.52
N LEU A 326 10.40 1.24 -10.51
CA LEU A 326 10.78 2.62 -10.86
C LEU A 326 9.60 3.42 -11.43
N GLY A 327 8.78 2.79 -12.28
CA GLY A 327 7.56 3.42 -12.80
C GLY A 327 6.55 3.71 -11.67
N ALA A 328 6.40 2.78 -10.72
CA ALA A 328 5.57 2.99 -9.54
C ALA A 328 6.13 4.10 -8.62
N LEU A 329 7.45 4.14 -8.43
CA LEU A 329 8.14 5.16 -7.65
C LEU A 329 8.02 6.55 -8.29
N ALA A 330 8.08 6.64 -9.63
CA ALA A 330 7.86 7.89 -10.34
C ALA A 330 6.46 8.46 -10.09
N ILE A 331 5.42 7.61 -10.10
CA ILE A 331 4.05 8.01 -9.74
C ILE A 331 3.98 8.45 -8.27
N ALA A 332 4.59 7.68 -7.37
CA ALA A 332 4.62 7.98 -5.94
C ALA A 332 5.32 9.33 -5.65
N GLY A 333 6.47 9.58 -6.29
CA GLY A 333 7.21 10.84 -6.20
C GLY A 333 6.44 12.03 -6.75
N ALA A 334 5.71 11.84 -7.86
CA ALA A 334 4.84 12.87 -8.41
C ALA A 334 3.71 13.25 -7.42
N LEU A 335 3.14 12.26 -6.72
CA LEU A 335 2.13 12.48 -5.68
C LEU A 335 2.72 13.13 -4.41
N ALA A 336 3.98 12.84 -4.10
CA ALA A 336 4.70 13.43 -2.97
C ALA A 336 5.34 14.79 -3.27
N VAL A 337 5.16 15.32 -4.48
CA VAL A 337 5.76 16.59 -4.94
C VAL A 337 7.29 16.57 -4.73
N GLY A 338 7.93 15.43 -5.01
CA GLY A 338 9.39 15.26 -4.87
C GLY A 338 9.92 15.09 -3.44
N ARG A 339 9.07 15.01 -2.40
CA ARG A 339 9.51 14.80 -1.01
C ARG A 339 9.77 13.32 -0.70
N TRP A 340 10.94 12.81 -1.09
CA TRP A 340 11.32 11.40 -0.96
C TRP A 340 11.39 10.90 0.49
N SER A 341 12.00 11.67 1.39
CA SER A 341 12.09 11.33 2.83
C SER A 341 10.71 11.20 3.48
N GLY A 342 9.81 12.13 3.18
CA GLY A 342 8.42 12.10 3.64
C GLY A 342 7.64 10.91 3.07
N LEU A 343 7.91 10.49 1.83
CA LEU A 343 7.29 9.30 1.24
C LEU A 343 7.78 8.02 1.93
N LEU A 344 9.08 7.92 2.24
CA LEU A 344 9.61 6.79 3.00
C LEU A 344 8.98 6.72 4.40
N ALA A 345 8.82 7.85 5.07
CA ALA A 345 8.12 7.95 6.36
C ALA A 345 6.66 7.50 6.25
N LEU A 346 5.96 7.93 5.21
CA LEU A 346 4.59 7.51 4.94
C LEU A 346 4.51 6.00 4.67
N VAL A 347 5.46 5.41 3.94
CA VAL A 347 5.50 3.96 3.68
C VAL A 347 5.76 3.18 4.96
N ALA A 348 6.76 3.57 5.76
CA ALA A 348 7.10 2.88 7.00
C ALA A 348 5.95 2.91 8.02
N VAL A 349 5.36 4.08 8.26
CA VAL A 349 4.26 4.24 9.23
C VAL A 349 2.93 3.74 8.65
N GLY A 350 2.66 4.01 7.38
CA GLY A 350 1.47 3.57 6.65
C GLY A 350 1.32 2.06 6.60
N SER A 351 2.44 1.34 6.58
CA SER A 351 2.51 -0.13 6.57
C SER A 351 1.75 -0.77 7.72
N PHE A 352 1.87 -0.24 8.95
CA PHE A 352 1.14 -0.77 10.11
C PHE A 352 -0.38 -0.67 9.93
N PHE A 353 -0.87 0.42 9.35
CA PHE A 353 -2.29 0.58 9.07
C PHE A 353 -2.75 -0.38 7.97
N VAL A 354 -2.01 -0.47 6.87
CA VAL A 354 -2.35 -1.36 5.75
C VAL A 354 -2.36 -2.82 6.22
N ALA A 355 -1.40 -3.24 7.05
CA ALA A 355 -1.36 -4.57 7.67
C ALA A 355 -2.56 -4.83 8.59
N ALA A 356 -2.94 -3.85 9.43
CA ALA A 356 -4.12 -3.92 10.30
C ALA A 356 -5.40 -4.17 9.50
N ILE A 357 -5.59 -3.39 8.42
CA ILE A 357 -6.77 -3.45 7.57
C ILE A 357 -6.82 -4.77 6.80
N GLY A 358 -5.69 -5.22 6.27
CA GLY A 358 -5.60 -6.52 5.58
C GLY A 358 -6.02 -7.66 6.49
N THR A 359 -5.48 -7.68 7.72
CA THR A 359 -5.79 -8.70 8.72
C THR A 359 -7.24 -8.62 9.19
N TRP A 360 -7.77 -7.42 9.39
CA TRP A 360 -9.19 -7.18 9.69
C TRP A 360 -10.11 -7.72 8.60
N ARG A 361 -9.72 -7.60 7.32
CA ARG A 361 -10.50 -8.13 6.19
C ARG A 361 -10.42 -9.64 6.08
N LEU A 362 -9.22 -10.21 6.22
CA LEU A 362 -8.96 -11.65 6.21
C LEU A 362 -9.74 -12.36 7.32
N SER A 363 -9.67 -11.85 8.54
CA SER A 363 -10.35 -12.39 9.73
C SER A 363 -11.89 -12.30 9.67
N GLY A 364 -12.46 -11.70 8.62
CA GLY A 364 -13.91 -11.73 8.37
C GLY A 364 -14.49 -13.15 8.28
N ALA A 365 -13.67 -14.15 7.93
CA ALA A 365 -14.07 -15.55 7.94
C ALA A 365 -14.12 -16.17 9.36
N LEU A 366 -13.48 -15.56 10.36
CA LEU A 366 -13.28 -16.16 11.69
C LEU A 366 -14.35 -15.78 12.71
N GLY A 367 -14.96 -14.60 12.59
CA GLY A 367 -15.85 -14.11 13.64
C GLY A 367 -16.36 -12.69 13.42
N ASP A 368 -16.99 -12.17 14.48
CA ASP A 368 -17.58 -10.82 14.48
C ASP A 368 -16.49 -9.74 14.56
N ALA A 369 -16.91 -8.48 14.50
CA ALA A 369 -16.05 -7.30 14.52
C ALA A 369 -15.00 -7.31 15.65
N ARG A 370 -15.32 -7.86 16.82
CA ARG A 370 -14.39 -8.00 17.95
C ARG A 370 -13.24 -8.98 17.66
N VAL A 371 -13.55 -10.15 17.10
CA VAL A 371 -12.55 -11.18 16.73
C VAL A 371 -11.63 -10.64 15.65
N ARG A 372 -12.19 -9.91 14.68
CA ARG A 372 -11.44 -9.27 13.61
C ARG A 372 -10.48 -8.21 14.12
N LEU A 373 -10.89 -7.44 15.14
CA LEU A 373 -10.03 -6.46 15.76
C LEU A 373 -8.88 -7.11 16.51
N VAL A 374 -9.15 -8.16 17.28
CA VAL A 374 -8.11 -8.90 18.01
C VAL A 374 -7.08 -9.48 17.04
N ALA A 375 -7.52 -10.05 15.91
CA ALA A 375 -6.61 -10.52 14.86
C ALA A 375 -5.72 -9.39 14.33
N ALA A 376 -6.32 -8.23 14.00
CA ALA A 376 -5.58 -7.08 13.48
C ALA A 376 -4.60 -6.51 14.51
N THR A 377 -5.01 -6.36 15.77
CA THR A 377 -4.16 -5.89 16.87
C THR A 377 -2.98 -6.83 17.09
N LEU A 378 -3.23 -8.13 17.20
CA LEU A 378 -2.17 -9.13 17.45
C LEU A 378 -1.18 -9.23 16.30
N TYR A 379 -1.64 -9.06 15.06
CA TYR A 379 -0.76 -9.07 13.90
C TYR A 379 0.12 -7.81 13.85
N VAL A 380 -0.47 -6.63 14.02
CA VAL A 380 0.25 -5.35 14.05
C VAL A 380 1.24 -5.29 15.21
N SER A 381 0.89 -5.92 16.34
CA SER A 381 1.76 -6.00 17.51
C SER A 381 2.83 -7.08 17.42
N SER A 382 2.84 -7.89 16.35
CA SER A 382 3.87 -8.90 16.17
C SER A 382 5.25 -8.23 16.06
N PRO A 383 6.31 -8.83 16.60
CA PRO A 383 7.67 -8.29 16.48
C PRO A 383 8.11 -8.09 15.03
N VAL A 384 7.55 -8.83 14.07
CA VAL A 384 7.99 -8.82 12.67
C VAL A 384 7.92 -7.43 12.04
N GLY A 385 6.79 -6.73 12.18
CA GLY A 385 6.65 -5.37 11.63
C GLY A 385 7.58 -4.36 12.29
N ILE A 386 7.76 -4.46 13.62
CA ILE A 386 8.67 -3.60 14.38
C ILE A 386 10.12 -3.86 13.97
N LEU A 387 10.55 -5.12 13.93
CA LEU A 387 11.90 -5.51 13.53
C LEU A 387 12.19 -5.12 12.09
N ALA A 388 11.21 -5.21 11.19
CA ALA A 388 11.38 -4.81 9.80
C ALA A 388 11.64 -3.31 9.66
N VAL A 389 10.97 -2.47 10.46
CA VAL A 389 11.22 -1.02 10.48
C VAL A 389 12.51 -0.68 11.21
N ARG A 390 12.77 -1.34 12.34
CA ARG A 390 13.97 -1.16 13.17
C ARG A 390 15.26 -1.42 12.39
N ASP A 391 15.31 -2.57 11.73
CA ASP A 391 16.49 -3.05 10.98
C ASP A 391 16.41 -2.67 9.49
N GLY A 392 15.40 -1.88 9.11
CA GLY A 392 15.19 -1.38 7.75
C GLY A 392 15.06 -2.47 6.69
N ARG A 393 14.44 -3.61 7.00
CA ARG A 393 14.21 -4.73 6.07
C ARG A 393 12.93 -4.49 5.26
N ARG A 394 13.04 -3.66 4.21
CA ARG A 394 11.94 -3.30 3.30
C ARG A 394 11.21 -4.52 2.74
N ASP A 395 11.94 -5.52 2.24
CA ASP A 395 11.32 -6.68 1.60
C ASP A 395 10.47 -7.49 2.60
N ALA A 396 10.95 -7.63 3.83
CA ALA A 396 10.19 -8.25 4.92
C ALA A 396 8.95 -7.43 5.29
N LEU A 397 9.07 -6.10 5.34
CA LEU A 397 7.95 -5.19 5.60
C LEU A 397 6.87 -5.32 4.51
N ILE A 398 7.25 -5.32 3.23
CA ILE A 398 6.30 -5.45 2.11
C ILE A 398 5.51 -6.76 2.22
N VAL A 399 6.21 -7.88 2.46
CA VAL A 399 5.55 -9.20 2.63
C VAL A 399 4.62 -9.18 3.83
N TRP A 400 5.06 -8.65 4.98
CA TRP A 400 4.24 -8.55 6.19
C TRP A 400 2.97 -7.69 5.97
N VAL A 401 3.07 -6.60 5.22
CA VAL A 401 1.92 -5.73 4.94
C VAL A 401 0.92 -6.37 3.99
N LEU A 402 1.40 -6.97 2.90
CA LEU A 402 0.55 -7.41 1.78
C LEU A 402 0.03 -8.84 1.94
N LEU A 403 0.68 -9.70 2.72
CA LEU A 403 0.27 -11.09 2.90
C LEU A 403 -1.19 -11.25 3.38
N PRO A 404 -1.70 -10.50 4.38
CA PRO A 404 -3.10 -10.60 4.77
C PRO A 404 -4.09 -10.22 3.66
N TRP A 405 -3.72 -9.28 2.78
CA TRP A 405 -4.54 -8.86 1.63
C TRP A 405 -4.58 -9.95 0.55
N ILE A 406 -3.42 -10.53 0.24
CA ILE A 406 -3.29 -11.64 -0.70
C ILE A 406 -4.20 -12.80 -0.27
N LEU A 407 -4.15 -13.18 1.01
CA LEU A 407 -5.02 -14.24 1.55
C LEU A 407 -6.51 -13.84 1.61
N ASP A 408 -6.85 -12.57 1.89
CA ASP A 408 -8.25 -12.09 1.84
C ASP A 408 -8.82 -12.16 0.41
N PHE A 409 -8.04 -11.83 -0.61
CA PHE A 409 -8.51 -11.96 -2.00
C PHE A 409 -8.61 -13.43 -2.42
N ALA A 410 -7.58 -14.24 -2.11
CA ALA A 410 -7.56 -15.66 -2.44
C ALA A 410 -8.74 -16.41 -1.79
N ARG A 411 -9.03 -16.18 -0.50
CA ARG A 411 -10.17 -16.81 0.18
C ARG A 411 -11.51 -16.43 -0.47
N ARG A 412 -11.68 -15.16 -0.87
CA ARG A 412 -12.93 -14.66 -1.47
C ARG A 412 -13.12 -15.21 -2.88
N ILE A 413 -12.03 -15.42 -3.63
CA ILE A 413 -12.06 -16.11 -4.93
C ILE A 413 -12.45 -17.57 -4.75
N ALA A 414 -11.91 -18.24 -3.72
CA ALA A 414 -12.27 -19.60 -3.34
C ALA A 414 -13.73 -19.75 -2.84
N GLY A 415 -14.38 -18.63 -2.50
CA GLY A 415 -15.73 -18.60 -1.93
C GLY A 415 -15.75 -18.96 -0.44
N LEU A 416 -14.61 -18.91 0.25
CA LEU A 416 -14.49 -19.16 1.69
C LEU A 416 -14.94 -17.90 2.46
N ASP A 417 -16.21 -17.88 2.83
CA ASP A 417 -16.80 -16.85 3.70
C ASP A 417 -17.69 -17.51 4.77
N ARG A 418 -17.95 -16.75 5.84
CA ARG A 418 -18.83 -17.21 6.93
C ARG A 418 -20.26 -17.31 6.42
N ASP A 419 -20.92 -18.45 6.65
CA ASP A 419 -22.33 -18.63 6.30
C ASP A 419 -23.20 -17.69 7.17
N PRO A 420 -24.04 -16.82 6.56
CA PRO A 420 -24.89 -15.90 7.28
C PRO A 420 -26.04 -16.57 8.04
N LEU A 421 -26.44 -17.79 7.65
CA LEU A 421 -27.53 -18.53 8.30
C LEU A 421 -27.02 -19.48 9.40
N ASP A 422 -25.79 -19.97 9.24
CA ASP A 422 -25.21 -20.92 10.17
C ASP A 422 -23.73 -20.56 10.44
N ALA A 423 -23.51 -19.71 11.46
CA ALA A 423 -22.20 -19.15 11.83
C ALA A 423 -21.08 -20.19 12.09
N VAL A 424 -21.42 -21.47 12.07
CA VAL A 424 -20.63 -22.65 12.40
C VAL A 424 -20.12 -23.37 11.14
N ARG A 425 -20.67 -23.12 9.94
CA ARG A 425 -20.24 -23.78 8.69
C ARG A 425 -19.59 -22.80 7.70
N GLU A 426 -18.52 -23.26 7.04
CA GLU A 426 -17.99 -22.58 5.86
C GLU A 426 -18.95 -22.81 4.68
N SER A 427 -19.58 -21.74 4.19
CA SER A 427 -20.31 -21.81 2.92
C SER A 427 -19.32 -21.59 1.78
N SER A 428 -19.45 -22.36 0.68
CA SER A 428 -18.61 -22.20 -0.51
C SER A 428 -19.39 -21.57 -1.66
N VAL A 429 -19.93 -20.37 -1.44
CA VAL A 429 -20.65 -19.64 -2.48
C VAL A 429 -19.67 -18.83 -3.32
N ARG A 430 -19.43 -19.28 -4.55
CA ARG A 430 -18.47 -18.62 -5.44
C ARG A 430 -19.03 -17.29 -5.95
N PRO A 431 -18.22 -16.22 -5.98
CA PRO A 431 -18.60 -15.01 -6.69
C PRO A 431 -18.69 -15.29 -8.19
N THR A 432 -19.78 -14.87 -8.83
CA THR A 432 -20.00 -15.00 -10.27
C THR A 432 -19.78 -13.67 -11.00
N GLY A 433 -19.50 -13.75 -12.30
CA GLY A 433 -19.42 -12.60 -13.18
C GLY A 433 -18.37 -11.54 -12.78
N ALA A 434 -18.81 -10.29 -12.68
CA ALA A 434 -17.93 -9.12 -12.51
C ALA A 434 -17.17 -9.09 -11.17
N ARG A 435 -17.73 -9.69 -10.12
CA ARG A 435 -17.11 -9.69 -8.79
C ARG A 435 -15.88 -10.59 -8.74
N ARG A 436 -15.91 -11.72 -9.46
CA ARG A 436 -14.76 -12.63 -9.55
C ARG A 436 -13.60 -12.01 -10.31
N SER A 437 -13.87 -11.38 -11.46
CA SER A 437 -12.84 -10.67 -12.23
C SER A 437 -12.23 -9.51 -11.44
N GLN A 438 -13.05 -8.79 -10.66
CA GLN A 438 -12.56 -7.74 -9.77
C GLN A 438 -11.62 -8.28 -8.70
N LEU A 439 -11.98 -9.39 -8.04
CA LEU A 439 -11.14 -10.00 -7.00
C LEU A 439 -9.84 -10.57 -7.58
N ALA A 440 -9.90 -11.23 -8.74
CA ALA A 440 -8.72 -11.73 -9.44
C ALA A 440 -7.78 -10.59 -9.87
N ALA A 441 -8.32 -9.51 -10.43
CA ALA A 441 -7.54 -8.32 -10.77
C ALA A 441 -6.94 -7.64 -9.52
N SER A 442 -7.67 -7.63 -8.41
CA SER A 442 -7.18 -7.07 -7.13
C SER A 442 -6.05 -7.92 -6.54
N LEU A 443 -6.18 -9.24 -6.57
CA LEU A 443 -5.12 -10.17 -6.17
C LEU A 443 -3.87 -9.97 -7.05
N LEU A 444 -4.06 -9.94 -8.38
CA LEU A 444 -2.97 -9.73 -9.34
C LEU A 444 -2.30 -8.37 -9.15
N PHE A 445 -3.07 -7.30 -8.90
CA PHE A 445 -2.51 -5.97 -8.62
C PHE A 445 -1.58 -6.01 -7.39
N VAL A 446 -2.02 -6.62 -6.29
CA VAL A 446 -1.23 -6.69 -5.05
C VAL A 446 0.01 -7.58 -5.22
N VAL A 447 -0.15 -8.79 -5.80
CA VAL A 447 0.97 -9.71 -6.01
C VAL A 447 1.97 -9.16 -7.03
N GLY A 448 1.47 -8.53 -8.10
CA GLY A 448 2.29 -7.88 -9.13
C GLY A 448 3.09 -6.70 -8.59
N ALA A 449 2.49 -5.87 -7.72
CA ALA A 449 3.17 -4.75 -7.10
C ALA A 449 4.19 -5.24 -6.06
N MET A 450 3.85 -6.27 -5.28
CA MET A 450 4.78 -6.92 -4.35
C MET A 450 6.00 -7.48 -5.08
N PHE A 451 5.80 -8.17 -6.20
CA PHE A 451 6.87 -8.73 -7.02
C PHE A 451 7.78 -7.66 -7.64
N ALA A 452 7.20 -6.52 -8.06
CA ALA A 452 7.95 -5.41 -8.62
C ALA A 452 9.01 -4.83 -7.67
N PHE A 453 8.66 -4.68 -6.38
CA PHE A 453 9.54 -4.11 -5.36
C PHE A 453 10.40 -5.15 -4.65
N ALA A 454 9.90 -6.38 -4.49
CA ALA A 454 10.58 -7.44 -3.75
C ALA A 454 10.37 -8.80 -4.46
N PRO A 455 11.22 -9.19 -5.42
CA PRO A 455 11.10 -10.46 -6.14
C PRO A 455 11.14 -11.70 -5.24
N VAL A 456 11.89 -11.63 -4.14
CA VAL A 456 11.95 -12.67 -3.08
C VAL A 456 10.56 -13.05 -2.56
N SER A 457 9.60 -12.13 -2.65
CA SER A 457 8.22 -12.35 -2.23
C SER A 457 7.51 -13.48 -2.98
N ALA A 458 7.96 -13.82 -4.20
CA ALA A 458 7.48 -14.98 -4.96
C ALA A 458 7.77 -16.31 -4.26
N ALA A 459 8.96 -16.44 -3.66
CA ALA A 459 9.33 -17.61 -2.88
C ALA A 459 8.44 -17.71 -1.63
N ILE A 460 8.16 -16.59 -0.96
CA ILE A 460 7.27 -16.57 0.22
C ILE A 460 5.83 -16.94 -0.14
N ILE A 461 5.28 -16.40 -1.24
CA ILE A 461 3.94 -16.80 -1.72
C ILE A 461 3.90 -18.30 -2.03
N THR A 462 4.98 -18.84 -2.61
CA THR A 462 5.09 -20.27 -2.91
C THR A 462 5.07 -21.10 -1.64
N VAL A 463 5.84 -20.72 -0.61
CA VAL A 463 5.81 -21.36 0.72
C VAL A 463 4.42 -21.29 1.34
N VAL A 464 3.74 -20.14 1.24
CA VAL A 464 2.36 -19.98 1.73
C VAL A 464 1.38 -20.87 0.98
N ALA A 465 1.49 -20.96 -0.36
CA ALA A 465 0.65 -21.83 -1.17
C ALA A 465 0.85 -23.32 -0.82
N VAL A 466 2.11 -23.75 -0.58
CA VAL A 466 2.43 -25.10 -0.11
C VAL A 466 1.89 -25.35 1.29
N ALA A 467 2.02 -24.40 2.23
CA ALA A 467 1.44 -24.52 3.57
C ALA A 467 -0.08 -24.72 3.51
N LEU A 468 -0.77 -23.94 2.67
CA LEU A 468 -2.22 -24.05 2.48
C LEU A 468 -2.62 -25.34 1.76
N LEU A 469 -1.79 -25.84 0.84
CA LEU A 469 -1.99 -27.15 0.22
C LEU A 469 -1.85 -28.29 1.24
N VAL A 470 -0.84 -28.26 2.09
CA VAL A 470 -0.67 -29.25 3.18
C VAL A 470 -1.86 -29.19 4.15
N ALA A 471 -2.27 -27.98 4.55
CA ALA A 471 -3.46 -27.80 5.39
C ALA A 471 -4.75 -28.29 4.69
N SER A 472 -4.82 -28.24 3.36
CA SER A 472 -6.02 -28.67 2.65
C SER A 472 -6.31 -30.16 2.79
N TRP A 473 -5.29 -30.98 3.05
CA TRP A 473 -5.40 -32.43 3.17
C TRP A 473 -6.11 -32.88 4.46
N PHE A 474 -5.95 -32.11 5.55
CA PHE A 474 -6.57 -32.42 6.85
C PHE A 474 -7.74 -31.47 7.19
N SER A 475 -8.00 -30.47 6.35
CA SER A 475 -9.07 -29.49 6.59
C SER A 475 -10.44 -30.07 6.21
N PRO A 476 -11.48 -29.93 7.05
CA PRO A 476 -12.84 -30.42 6.74
C PRO A 476 -13.57 -29.60 5.66
N SER A 477 -12.85 -28.75 4.92
CA SER A 477 -13.41 -27.85 3.90
C SER A 477 -13.60 -28.60 2.57
N PRO A 478 -14.56 -28.17 1.73
CA PRO A 478 -14.73 -28.79 0.41
C PRO A 478 -13.43 -28.68 -0.42
N TRP A 479 -12.98 -29.81 -0.98
CA TRP A 479 -11.71 -29.89 -1.74
C TRP A 479 -11.60 -28.83 -2.84
N ARG A 480 -12.73 -28.53 -3.50
CA ARG A 480 -12.80 -27.52 -4.56
C ARG A 480 -12.47 -26.12 -4.05
N ALA A 481 -12.87 -25.77 -2.83
CA ALA A 481 -12.57 -24.45 -2.27
C ALA A 481 -11.09 -24.33 -1.91
N ASN A 482 -10.51 -25.37 -1.31
CA ASN A 482 -9.08 -25.42 -1.03
C ASN A 482 -8.24 -25.40 -2.31
N ALA A 483 -8.66 -26.13 -3.35
CA ALA A 483 -8.01 -26.11 -4.66
C ALA A 483 -8.01 -24.70 -5.27
N TRP A 484 -9.15 -23.98 -5.25
CA TRP A 484 -9.21 -22.61 -5.75
C TRP A 484 -8.40 -21.62 -4.91
N LEU A 485 -8.29 -21.83 -3.61
CA LEU A 485 -7.43 -21.01 -2.75
C LEU A 485 -5.97 -21.09 -3.23
N VAL A 486 -5.44 -22.29 -3.39
CA VAL A 486 -4.06 -22.52 -3.86
C VAL A 486 -3.87 -22.10 -5.32
N VAL A 487 -4.76 -22.51 -6.22
CA VAL A 487 -4.71 -22.17 -7.65
C VAL A 487 -4.74 -20.65 -7.86
N SER A 488 -5.54 -19.91 -7.08
CA SER A 488 -5.57 -18.45 -7.21
C SER A 488 -4.23 -17.79 -6.88
N LEU A 489 -3.50 -18.31 -5.88
CA LEU A 489 -2.16 -17.83 -5.54
C LEU A 489 -1.15 -18.17 -6.64
N VAL A 490 -1.12 -19.43 -7.09
CA VAL A 490 -0.19 -19.88 -8.15
C VAL A 490 -0.42 -19.12 -9.46
N VAL A 491 -1.69 -18.99 -9.90
CA VAL A 491 -2.04 -18.23 -11.10
C VAL A 491 -1.67 -16.76 -10.95
N SER A 492 -1.89 -16.16 -9.77
CA SER A 492 -1.49 -14.78 -9.53
C SER A 492 0.02 -14.57 -9.58
N LEU A 493 0.81 -15.57 -9.18
CA LEU A 493 2.27 -15.52 -9.23
C LEU A 493 2.78 -15.52 -10.68
N VAL A 494 2.25 -16.44 -11.51
CA VAL A 494 2.58 -16.50 -12.94
C VAL A 494 2.13 -15.22 -13.65
N ALA A 495 0.91 -14.77 -13.39
CA ALA A 495 0.41 -13.53 -13.98
C ALA A 495 1.17 -12.29 -13.50
N ALA A 496 1.66 -12.26 -12.25
CA ALA A 496 2.49 -11.19 -11.73
C ALA A 496 3.86 -11.16 -12.43
N PHE A 497 4.45 -12.31 -12.72
CA PHE A 497 5.65 -12.40 -13.55
C PHE A 497 5.39 -11.78 -14.93
N THR A 498 4.30 -12.19 -15.61
CA THR A 498 3.91 -11.65 -16.93
C THR A 498 3.66 -10.14 -16.90
N LEU A 499 3.03 -9.64 -15.83
CA LEU A 499 2.75 -8.21 -15.65
C LEU A 499 4.03 -7.35 -15.53
N ASN A 500 5.12 -7.97 -15.08
CA ASN A 500 6.40 -7.31 -14.88
C ASN A 500 7.38 -7.51 -16.06
N VAL A 501 6.96 -8.15 -17.15
CA VAL A 501 7.68 -8.19 -18.45
C VAL A 501 7.65 -6.79 -19.08
N PRO A 502 8.77 -6.26 -19.59
CA PRO A 502 10.00 -6.98 -19.98
C PRO A 502 11.05 -7.21 -18.89
N TRP A 503 11.03 -6.47 -17.78
CA TRP A 503 12.07 -6.61 -16.75
C TRP A 503 12.14 -8.02 -16.15
N ALA A 504 10.99 -8.63 -15.85
CA ALA A 504 10.94 -9.96 -15.23
C ALA A 504 11.64 -11.06 -16.05
N VAL A 505 11.82 -10.87 -17.37
CA VAL A 505 12.53 -11.82 -18.24
C VAL A 505 14.00 -11.97 -17.83
N GLN A 506 14.63 -10.93 -17.27
CA GLN A 506 16.01 -10.98 -16.79
C GLN A 506 16.19 -11.95 -15.61
N LEU A 507 15.10 -12.27 -14.92
CA LEU A 507 15.13 -13.25 -13.84
C LEU A 507 15.16 -14.70 -14.37
N ILE A 508 14.99 -14.93 -15.68
CA ILE A 508 15.06 -16.25 -16.31
C ILE A 508 16.49 -16.48 -16.81
N GLY A 509 17.35 -17.05 -15.96
CA GLY A 509 18.73 -17.38 -16.30
C GLY A 509 19.30 -18.52 -15.45
N ALA A 510 20.54 -18.94 -15.69
CA ALA A 510 21.21 -19.99 -14.90
C ALA A 510 21.27 -19.63 -13.40
N GLU A 511 21.31 -18.34 -13.07
CA GLU A 511 21.33 -17.81 -11.70
C GLU A 511 20.00 -17.17 -11.27
N TRP A 512 18.87 -17.63 -11.84
CA TRP A 512 17.53 -17.09 -11.56
C TRP A 512 17.22 -16.95 -10.06
N TRP A 513 17.68 -17.92 -9.24
CA TRP A 513 17.47 -17.89 -7.80
C TRP A 513 18.23 -16.75 -7.11
N HIS A 514 19.48 -16.49 -7.54
CA HIS A 514 20.26 -15.35 -7.05
C HIS A 514 19.66 -14.02 -7.50
N ALA A 515 19.12 -13.94 -8.71
CA ALA A 515 18.44 -12.74 -9.17
C ALA A 515 17.17 -12.42 -8.33
N MET A 516 16.56 -13.42 -7.70
CA MET A 516 15.40 -13.26 -6.83
C MET A 516 15.75 -13.01 -5.35
N VAL A 517 16.78 -13.67 -4.83
CA VAL A 517 17.12 -13.72 -3.39
C VAL A 517 18.38 -12.92 -3.04
N GLY A 518 19.22 -12.58 -4.01
CA GLY A 518 20.51 -11.93 -3.84
C GLY A 518 21.60 -12.90 -3.38
N ALA A 519 22.56 -12.38 -2.60
CA ALA A 519 23.60 -13.18 -1.94
C ALA A 519 23.05 -14.22 -0.94
N GLY A 520 21.78 -14.08 -0.53
CA GLY A 520 21.17 -14.92 0.48
C GLY A 520 21.72 -14.65 1.88
N HIS A 521 21.06 -15.23 2.87
CA HIS A 521 21.49 -15.10 4.26
C HIS A 521 22.29 -16.34 4.68
N PRO A 522 23.50 -16.18 5.27
CA PRO A 522 24.24 -17.32 5.79
C PRO A 522 23.54 -17.90 7.02
N ALA A 523 23.69 -19.21 7.26
CA ALA A 523 23.18 -19.83 8.48
C ALA A 523 23.96 -19.32 9.70
N THR A 524 23.28 -19.10 10.83
CA THR A 524 23.94 -18.71 12.09
C THR A 524 24.03 -19.85 13.10
N GLY A 525 23.41 -20.99 12.81
CA GLY A 525 23.27 -22.09 13.77
C GLY A 525 22.20 -21.79 14.82
N ALA A 526 21.18 -21.00 14.48
CA ALA A 526 20.15 -20.58 15.41
C ALA A 526 19.38 -21.78 16.02
N SER A 527 19.09 -21.72 17.32
CA SER A 527 18.26 -22.73 17.98
C SER A 527 16.78 -22.60 17.59
N LEU A 528 15.95 -23.60 17.90
CA LEU A 528 14.50 -23.53 17.69
C LEU A 528 13.88 -22.30 18.38
N VAL A 529 14.35 -21.95 19.58
CA VAL A 529 13.86 -20.80 20.35
C VAL A 529 14.25 -19.48 19.66
N ASP A 530 15.45 -19.40 19.08
CA ASP A 530 15.89 -18.21 18.31
C ASP A 530 15.10 -18.06 17.01
N VAL A 531 14.73 -19.18 16.38
CA VAL A 531 13.86 -19.18 15.20
C VAL A 531 12.47 -18.67 15.56
N LEU A 532 11.85 -19.23 16.60
CA LEU A 532 10.51 -18.85 17.06
C LEU A 532 10.43 -17.43 17.60
N SER A 533 11.51 -16.92 18.18
CA SER A 533 11.56 -15.55 18.69
C SER A 533 12.03 -14.52 17.65
N HIS A 534 12.23 -14.93 16.39
CA HIS A 534 12.69 -14.05 15.31
C HIS A 534 14.02 -13.33 15.61
N GLY A 535 14.90 -13.95 16.41
CA GLY A 535 16.20 -13.38 16.74
C GLY A 535 16.19 -12.28 17.81
N VAL A 536 15.18 -12.22 18.69
CA VAL A 536 15.15 -11.27 19.82
C VAL A 536 16.19 -11.61 20.90
N ASP A 537 16.98 -10.62 21.31
CA ASP A 537 18.14 -10.79 22.21
C ASP A 537 17.78 -10.94 23.69
N ASN A 538 16.84 -10.13 24.17
CA ASN A 538 16.44 -10.14 25.56
C ASN A 538 15.76 -11.47 25.91
N SER A 539 16.33 -12.21 26.86
CA SER A 539 15.86 -13.55 27.25
C SER A 539 14.40 -13.58 27.69
N VAL A 540 13.94 -12.55 28.41
CA VAL A 540 12.55 -12.41 28.86
C VAL A 540 11.64 -12.17 27.66
N VAL A 541 11.97 -11.19 26.80
CA VAL A 541 11.19 -10.89 25.59
C VAL A 541 11.14 -12.09 24.65
N ARG A 542 12.23 -12.86 24.56
CA ARG A 542 12.31 -14.08 23.76
C ARG A 542 11.22 -15.07 24.13
N TRP A 543 11.07 -15.35 25.43
CA TRP A 543 10.02 -16.25 25.93
C TRP A 543 8.61 -15.64 25.80
N LEU A 544 8.46 -14.33 25.99
CA LEU A 544 7.19 -13.62 25.76
C LEU A 544 6.69 -13.81 24.32
N VAL A 545 7.57 -13.71 23.32
CA VAL A 545 7.22 -13.98 21.92
C VAL A 545 6.86 -15.44 21.69
N VAL A 546 7.55 -16.38 22.34
CA VAL A 546 7.25 -17.82 22.22
C VAL A 546 5.85 -18.17 22.73
N PHE A 547 5.30 -17.45 23.71
CA PHE A 547 3.92 -17.66 24.16
C PHE A 547 2.87 -17.41 23.05
N ALA A 548 3.19 -16.65 22.00
CA ALA A 548 2.31 -16.46 20.84
C ALA A 548 1.99 -17.77 20.08
N TYR A 549 2.79 -18.82 20.27
CA TYR A 549 2.59 -20.13 19.63
C TYR A 549 1.68 -21.08 20.42
N VAL A 550 1.35 -20.76 21.68
CA VAL A 550 0.42 -21.57 22.48
C VAL A 550 -0.96 -21.68 21.81
N PRO A 551 -1.59 -20.57 21.33
CA PRO A 551 -2.83 -20.66 20.54
C PRO A 551 -2.69 -21.51 19.28
N VAL A 552 -1.52 -21.49 18.63
CA VAL A 552 -1.28 -22.21 17.37
C VAL A 552 -1.41 -23.71 17.60
N VAL A 553 -0.76 -24.24 18.64
CA VAL A 553 -0.80 -25.67 18.98
C VAL A 553 -2.16 -26.05 19.54
N LEU A 554 -2.67 -25.31 20.53
CA LEU A 554 -3.93 -25.67 21.19
C LEU A 554 -5.14 -25.59 20.26
N MET A 555 -5.22 -24.58 19.39
CA MET A 555 -6.35 -24.48 18.46
C MET A 555 -6.24 -25.49 17.33
N ALA A 556 -5.04 -25.89 16.88
CA ALA A 556 -4.90 -26.98 15.91
C ALA A 556 -5.46 -28.31 16.43
N LEU A 557 -5.22 -28.61 17.71
CA LEU A 557 -5.65 -29.86 18.35
C LEU A 557 -7.11 -29.83 18.81
N PHE A 558 -7.58 -28.71 19.38
CA PHE A 558 -8.83 -28.67 20.14
C PHE A 558 -9.92 -27.75 19.56
N ALA A 559 -9.69 -27.09 18.42
CA ALA A 559 -10.73 -26.27 17.78
C ALA A 559 -11.96 -27.11 17.40
N SER A 560 -13.15 -26.50 17.48
CA SER A 560 -14.40 -27.13 17.05
C SER A 560 -14.34 -27.49 15.57
N ARG A 561 -15.11 -28.51 15.14
CA ARG A 561 -15.17 -28.95 13.73
C ARG A 561 -15.49 -27.81 12.75
N ALA A 562 -16.22 -26.81 13.26
CA ALA A 562 -16.55 -25.55 12.61
C ALA A 562 -15.35 -24.64 12.33
N ARG A 563 -14.35 -24.65 13.21
CA ARG A 563 -13.22 -23.72 13.24
C ARG A 563 -11.89 -24.40 12.92
N SER A 564 -11.86 -25.73 12.87
CA SER A 564 -10.64 -26.53 12.67
C SER A 564 -10.00 -26.28 11.30
N ALA A 565 -10.76 -25.92 10.27
CA ALA A 565 -10.23 -25.58 8.96
C ALA A 565 -9.24 -24.39 9.00
N TRP A 566 -9.64 -23.28 9.63
CA TRP A 566 -8.76 -22.12 9.78
C TRP A 566 -7.71 -22.32 10.87
N ALA A 567 -7.98 -23.13 11.90
CA ALA A 567 -6.96 -23.48 12.89
C ALA A 567 -5.80 -24.25 12.24
N LEU A 568 -6.11 -25.22 11.39
CA LEU A 568 -5.12 -26.00 10.66
C LEU A 568 -4.36 -25.17 9.61
N ARG A 569 -5.05 -24.28 8.87
CA ARG A 569 -4.38 -23.32 7.98
C ARG A 569 -3.41 -22.43 8.75
N SER A 570 -3.83 -21.92 9.91
CA SER A 570 -3.00 -21.09 10.79
C SER A 570 -1.78 -21.87 11.32
N PHE A 571 -1.97 -23.14 11.67
CA PHE A 571 -0.89 -24.05 12.06
C PHE A 571 0.11 -24.29 10.94
N ALA A 572 -0.35 -24.59 9.72
CA ALA A 572 0.54 -24.82 8.58
C ALA A 572 1.33 -23.56 8.18
N LEU A 573 0.72 -22.36 8.28
CA LEU A 573 1.39 -21.07 8.07
C LEU A 573 2.52 -20.79 9.06
N VAL A 574 2.53 -21.45 10.23
CA VAL A 574 3.59 -21.35 11.23
C VAL A 574 4.62 -22.46 11.04
N VAL A 575 4.17 -23.71 11.00
CA VAL A 575 5.07 -24.88 11.04
C VAL A 575 5.94 -25.00 9.79
N LEU A 576 5.39 -24.80 8.60
CA LEU A 576 6.18 -24.96 7.37
C LEU A 576 7.30 -23.90 7.27
N PRO A 577 7.04 -22.58 7.45
CA PRO A 577 8.11 -21.59 7.46
C PRO A 577 9.14 -21.80 8.58
N VAL A 578 8.72 -22.22 9.79
CA VAL A 578 9.64 -22.55 10.88
C VAL A 578 10.53 -23.73 10.52
N ALA A 579 9.97 -24.79 9.92
CA ALA A 579 10.72 -25.97 9.50
C ALA A 579 11.74 -25.63 8.40
N LEU A 580 11.36 -24.81 7.41
CA LEU A 580 12.28 -24.35 6.36
C LEU A 580 13.42 -23.53 6.93
N ARG A 581 13.13 -22.61 7.87
CA ARG A 581 14.17 -21.83 8.54
C ARG A 581 15.10 -22.72 9.35
N LEU A 582 14.57 -23.67 10.12
CA LEU A 582 15.38 -24.60 10.90
C LEU A 582 16.24 -25.51 10.01
N ALA A 583 15.72 -25.98 8.87
CA ALA A 583 16.48 -26.77 7.91
C ALA A 583 17.68 -25.98 7.35
N HIS A 584 17.50 -24.69 7.09
CA HIS A 584 18.61 -23.81 6.70
C HIS A 584 19.63 -23.62 7.83
N GLU A 585 19.19 -23.34 9.06
CA GLU A 585 20.09 -23.18 10.23
C GLU A 585 20.88 -24.46 10.55
N ARG A 586 20.39 -25.62 10.13
CA ARG A 586 21.06 -26.93 10.26
C ARG A 586 21.92 -27.32 9.05
N GLY A 587 22.04 -26.46 8.04
CA GLY A 587 22.84 -26.72 6.85
C GLY A 587 22.23 -27.73 5.87
N VAL A 588 20.94 -28.08 6.03
CA VAL A 588 20.22 -28.99 5.10
C VAL A 588 19.94 -28.28 3.77
N ILE A 589 19.66 -26.98 3.82
CA ILE A 589 19.46 -26.14 2.63
C ILE A 589 20.77 -25.40 2.33
N THR A 590 21.41 -25.77 1.24
CA THR A 590 22.69 -25.21 0.77
C THR A 590 22.52 -24.05 -0.23
N MET A 591 21.31 -23.87 -0.76
CA MET A 591 20.99 -22.74 -1.65
C MET A 591 20.86 -21.43 -0.87
N PRO A 592 21.10 -20.26 -1.51
CA PRO A 592 20.90 -18.94 -0.90
C PRO A 592 19.53 -18.85 -0.24
N PHE A 593 19.49 -18.58 1.06
CA PHE A 593 18.24 -18.56 1.81
C PHE A 593 17.57 -17.18 1.76
N VAL A 594 16.24 -17.19 1.67
CA VAL A 594 15.41 -15.97 1.71
C VAL A 594 15.62 -15.21 3.02
N GLU A 595 15.40 -13.89 3.00
CA GLU A 595 15.45 -13.04 4.19
C GLU A 595 14.63 -13.67 5.34
N PRO A 596 15.26 -14.05 6.48
CA PRO A 596 14.59 -14.77 7.57
C PRO A 596 13.39 -14.02 8.15
N LEU A 597 13.45 -12.69 8.15
CA LEU A 597 12.36 -11.84 8.63
C LEU A 597 11.18 -11.78 7.64
N ALA A 598 11.42 -11.91 6.33
CA ALA A 598 10.33 -12.03 5.35
C ALA A 598 9.57 -13.36 5.52
N LEU A 599 10.30 -14.44 5.87
CA LEU A 599 9.70 -15.73 6.22
C LEU A 599 8.96 -15.71 7.57
N ALA A 600 9.26 -14.74 8.44
CA ALA A 600 8.53 -14.52 9.69
C ALA A 600 7.13 -13.92 9.51
N ALA A 601 6.85 -13.26 8.39
CA ALA A 601 5.53 -12.69 8.09
C ALA A 601 4.39 -13.74 8.11
N PRO A 602 4.47 -14.89 7.40
CA PRO A 602 3.45 -15.94 7.50
C PRO A 602 3.36 -16.56 8.90
N ILE A 603 4.48 -16.63 9.63
CA ILE A 603 4.51 -17.13 11.02
C ILE A 603 3.67 -16.21 11.92
N ALA A 604 3.92 -14.90 11.87
CA ALA A 604 3.16 -13.91 12.64
C ALA A 604 1.68 -13.90 12.27
N LEU A 605 1.35 -14.07 10.98
CA LEU A 605 -0.03 -14.10 10.51
C LEU A 605 -0.76 -15.36 11.02
N GLY A 606 -0.12 -16.53 10.94
CA GLY A 606 -0.67 -17.77 11.47
C GLY A 606 -0.89 -17.71 12.98
N ALA A 607 0.06 -17.16 13.75
CA ALA A 607 -0.08 -16.95 15.19
C ALA A 607 -1.25 -16.00 15.53
N ALA A 608 -1.38 -14.88 14.83
CA ALA A 608 -2.46 -13.92 15.03
C ALA A 608 -3.85 -14.52 14.70
N LEU A 609 -3.96 -15.31 13.61
CA LEU A 609 -5.19 -16.00 13.25
C LEU A 609 -5.57 -17.09 14.27
N ALA A 610 -4.61 -17.87 14.75
CA ALA A 610 -4.84 -18.88 15.78
C ALA A 610 -5.33 -18.26 17.10
N ALA A 611 -4.71 -17.16 17.52
CA ALA A 611 -5.13 -16.41 18.70
C ALA A 611 -6.53 -15.79 18.53
N ALA A 612 -6.87 -15.29 17.34
CA ALA A 612 -8.22 -14.81 17.04
C ALA A 612 -9.26 -15.94 17.09
N ILE A 613 -8.91 -17.15 16.63
CA ILE A 613 -9.77 -18.33 16.76
C ILE A 613 -9.97 -18.69 18.23
N ALA A 614 -8.93 -18.67 19.06
CA ALA A 614 -9.03 -18.87 20.51
C ALA A 614 -9.91 -17.82 21.19
N PHE A 615 -9.81 -16.56 20.79
CA PHE A 615 -10.67 -15.50 21.30
C PHE A 615 -12.14 -15.70 20.88
N SER A 616 -12.37 -16.16 19.65
CA SER A 616 -13.72 -16.49 19.17
C SER A 616 -14.35 -17.66 19.94
N SER A 617 -13.56 -18.65 20.34
CA SER A 617 -14.03 -19.78 21.14
C SER A 617 -14.28 -19.39 22.59
N PHE A 618 -13.43 -18.54 23.17
CA PHE A 618 -13.64 -17.95 24.47
C PHE A 618 -14.96 -17.17 24.55
N LEU A 619 -15.25 -16.31 23.56
CA LEU A 619 -16.50 -15.54 23.53
C LEU A 619 -17.75 -16.43 23.41
N ALA A 620 -17.67 -17.49 22.61
CA ALA A 620 -18.78 -18.43 22.44
C ALA A 620 -19.05 -19.30 23.68
N GLY A 621 -18.04 -19.51 24.53
CA GLY A 621 -18.15 -20.29 25.77
C GLY A 621 -18.89 -19.56 26.90
N ARG A 622 -18.94 -18.23 26.88
CA ARG A 622 -19.58 -17.42 27.95
C ARG A 622 -21.09 -17.67 28.13
N SER A 623 -21.76 -18.23 27.14
CA SER A 623 -23.20 -18.52 27.18
C SER A 623 -23.55 -20.00 27.37
N ARG A 624 -22.55 -20.87 27.60
CA ARG A 624 -22.71 -22.32 27.76
C ARG A 624 -22.02 -22.81 29.04
N ALA A 625 -22.33 -24.04 29.46
CA ALA A 625 -21.63 -24.70 30.57
C ALA A 625 -20.12 -24.82 30.27
N LEU A 626 -19.31 -24.88 31.33
CA LEU A 626 -17.86 -24.87 31.25
C LEU A 626 -17.33 -26.18 30.63
N GLU A 627 -16.98 -26.15 29.34
CA GLU A 627 -16.35 -27.29 28.64
C GLU A 627 -14.82 -27.21 28.76
N TRP A 628 -14.11 -28.36 28.82
CA TRP A 628 -12.63 -28.41 28.80
C TRP A 628 -11.98 -27.62 27.65
N ARG A 629 -12.69 -27.52 26.51
CA ARG A 629 -12.27 -26.73 25.35
C ARG A 629 -12.18 -25.23 25.64
N GLN A 630 -13.01 -24.74 26.56
CA GLN A 630 -13.01 -23.33 26.99
C GLN A 630 -11.80 -23.02 27.87
N LEU A 631 -11.29 -23.99 28.64
CA LEU A 631 -10.05 -23.83 29.39
C LEU A 631 -8.88 -23.60 28.44
N PHE A 632 -8.74 -24.43 27.40
CA PHE A 632 -7.68 -24.24 26.39
C PHE A 632 -7.81 -22.92 25.62
N ALA A 633 -9.04 -22.49 25.31
CA ALA A 633 -9.29 -21.18 24.72
C ALA A 633 -8.86 -20.03 25.65
N THR A 634 -9.15 -20.14 26.94
CA THR A 634 -8.79 -19.13 27.96
C THR A 634 -7.27 -19.05 28.15
N VAL A 635 -6.60 -20.20 28.28
CA VAL A 635 -5.12 -20.28 28.34
C VAL A 635 -4.50 -19.67 27.08
N SER A 636 -5.06 -19.96 25.90
CA SER A 636 -4.59 -19.39 24.63
C SER A 636 -4.74 -17.87 24.59
N VAL A 637 -5.87 -17.32 25.04
CA VAL A 637 -6.09 -15.87 25.11
C VAL A 637 -5.12 -15.22 26.10
N ALA A 638 -4.89 -15.83 27.27
CA ALA A 638 -3.92 -15.35 28.25
C ALA A 638 -2.49 -15.33 27.67
N ALA A 639 -2.07 -16.42 27.01
CA ALA A 639 -0.76 -16.50 26.36
C ALA A 639 -0.60 -15.46 25.25
N ALA A 640 -1.64 -15.23 24.43
CA ALA A 640 -1.64 -14.19 23.41
C ALA A 640 -1.48 -12.77 24.02
N LEU A 641 -2.16 -12.49 25.14
CA LEU A 641 -2.00 -11.22 25.86
C LEU A 641 -0.59 -11.04 26.45
N VAL A 642 0.00 -12.10 26.99
CA VAL A 642 1.38 -12.09 27.50
C VAL A 642 2.37 -11.79 26.36
N SER A 643 2.14 -12.37 25.17
CA SER A 643 2.97 -12.12 23.99
C SER A 643 2.89 -10.71 23.43
N PHE A 644 1.89 -9.92 23.83
CA PHE A 644 1.72 -8.51 23.44
C PHE A 644 2.62 -7.56 24.24
N SER A 645 3.12 -7.96 25.42
CA SER A 645 3.88 -7.05 26.29
C SER A 645 5.13 -6.42 25.65
N PRO A 646 5.90 -7.08 24.76
CA PRO A 646 7.03 -6.44 24.09
C PRO A 646 6.62 -5.25 23.21
N PHE A 647 5.48 -5.36 22.54
CA PHE A 647 4.94 -4.28 21.72
C PHE A 647 4.67 -3.03 22.54
N ALA A 648 4.09 -3.18 23.74
CA ALA A 648 3.80 -2.06 24.62
C ALA A 648 5.08 -1.30 25.05
N VAL A 649 6.18 -2.03 25.26
CA VAL A 649 7.49 -1.42 25.58
C VAL A 649 8.03 -0.65 24.37
N SER A 650 7.92 -1.20 23.16
CA SER A 650 8.40 -0.53 21.92
C SER A 650 7.68 0.78 21.59
N LEU A 651 6.49 1.02 22.16
CA LEU A 651 5.78 2.29 22.01
C LEU A 651 6.48 3.47 22.72
N LEU A 652 7.26 3.18 23.77
CA LEU A 652 7.90 4.20 24.61
C LEU A 652 8.98 4.98 23.84
N ASP A 653 9.72 4.33 22.94
CA ASP A 653 10.81 4.99 22.20
C ASP A 653 10.29 5.94 21.12
N GLY A 654 9.10 5.67 20.56
CA GLY A 654 8.49 6.51 19.51
C GLY A 654 9.14 6.43 18.13
N ARG A 655 10.19 5.63 17.98
CA ARG A 655 10.90 5.34 16.71
C ARG A 655 11.06 3.85 16.42
N TRP A 656 10.21 3.00 17.01
CA TRP A 656 10.31 1.54 16.93
C TRP A 656 11.72 0.98 17.23
N SER A 657 12.43 1.63 18.15
CA SER A 657 13.81 1.32 18.53
C SER A 657 14.85 1.37 17.38
N GLN A 658 14.57 2.15 16.33
CA GLN A 658 15.53 2.39 15.24
C GLN A 658 16.79 3.11 15.78
N PRO A 659 18.01 2.71 15.37
CA PRO A 659 19.25 3.35 15.82
C PRO A 659 19.38 4.80 15.30
N PRO A 660 20.00 5.72 16.07
CA PRO A 660 20.11 7.14 15.71
C PRO A 660 21.18 7.45 14.65
N ALA A 661 22.27 6.70 14.60
CA ALA A 661 23.35 6.87 13.63
C ALA A 661 23.70 5.52 13.00
N THR A 662 23.97 5.50 11.70
CA THR A 662 24.08 4.25 10.92
C THR A 662 25.18 4.29 9.87
N LEU A 663 25.61 3.10 9.47
CA LEU A 663 26.63 2.88 8.44
C LEU A 663 26.37 3.67 7.14
N SER A 664 25.11 3.77 6.70
CA SER A 664 24.74 4.50 5.48
C SER A 664 24.89 6.01 5.58
N GLN A 665 24.88 6.60 6.79
CA GLN A 665 25.24 8.01 6.99
C GLN A 665 26.76 8.24 6.92
N LEU A 666 27.57 7.19 7.03
CA LEU A 666 29.03 7.29 6.83
C LEU A 666 29.37 7.23 5.34
N LEU A 667 28.56 6.54 4.53
CA LEU A 667 28.71 6.51 3.07
C LEU A 667 28.47 7.88 2.41
N THR A 668 27.62 8.74 3.00
CA THR A 668 27.40 10.11 2.51
C THR A 668 28.62 11.03 2.71
N GLN A 669 29.68 10.56 3.38
CA GLN A 669 30.90 11.33 3.63
C GLN A 669 31.99 11.07 2.57
N LEU A 670 31.73 10.22 1.58
CA LEU A 670 32.65 10.02 0.46
C LEU A 670 32.75 11.30 -0.39
N PRO A 671 33.91 11.60 -1.00
CA PRO A 671 34.10 12.86 -1.71
C PRO A 671 33.26 12.94 -3.00
N ASP A 672 32.41 13.96 -3.11
CA ASP A 672 31.85 14.39 -4.40
C ASP A 672 32.92 15.23 -5.11
N ASP A 673 33.82 14.57 -5.84
CA ASP A 673 35.05 15.21 -6.33
C ASP A 673 34.97 15.61 -7.80
N SER A 674 35.57 16.77 -8.12
CA SER A 674 35.66 17.33 -9.49
C SER A 674 36.48 16.49 -10.47
N ALA A 675 37.17 15.46 -9.99
CA ALA A 675 37.98 14.52 -10.77
C ALA A 675 37.15 13.58 -11.66
N GLY A 676 35.84 13.50 -11.44
CA GLY A 676 34.89 12.70 -12.21
C GLY A 676 34.25 11.58 -11.40
N ASP A 677 33.13 11.07 -11.93
CA ASP A 677 32.31 10.07 -11.27
C ASP A 677 33.06 8.74 -11.10
N TYR A 678 32.60 7.95 -10.13
CA TYR A 678 33.20 6.67 -9.79
C TYR A 678 32.16 5.69 -9.26
N SER A 679 32.53 4.41 -9.21
CA SER A 679 31.78 3.34 -8.57
C SER A 679 32.34 3.02 -7.18
N VAL A 680 31.45 2.71 -6.25
CA VAL A 680 31.75 2.26 -4.89
C VAL A 680 31.37 0.79 -4.75
N VAL A 681 32.34 -0.05 -4.39
CA VAL A 681 32.10 -1.47 -4.10
C VAL A 681 31.97 -1.65 -2.60
N THR A 682 30.79 -2.05 -2.14
CA THR A 682 30.59 -2.47 -0.75
C THR A 682 30.85 -3.98 -0.63
N LEU A 683 31.64 -4.41 0.35
CA LEU A 683 32.12 -5.79 0.48
C LEU A 683 32.02 -6.24 1.95
N GLY A 684 31.22 -7.25 2.28
CA GLY A 684 31.04 -7.67 3.67
C GLY A 684 30.00 -8.78 3.85
N ASP A 685 29.52 -8.94 5.09
CA ASP A 685 28.36 -9.80 5.36
C ASP A 685 27.14 -9.23 4.60
N PRO A 686 26.41 -10.04 3.81
CA PRO A 686 25.26 -9.57 3.03
C PRO A 686 24.17 -8.89 3.88
N ARG A 687 24.14 -9.14 5.20
CA ARG A 687 23.22 -8.48 6.13
C ARG A 687 23.55 -7.01 6.39
N LEU A 688 24.80 -6.60 6.20
CA LEU A 688 25.26 -5.23 6.47
C LEU A 688 25.27 -4.36 5.21
N LEU A 689 25.03 -4.94 4.03
CA LEU A 689 25.06 -4.24 2.76
C LEU A 689 23.74 -3.51 2.51
N ALA A 690 23.82 -2.21 2.22
CA ALA A 690 22.66 -1.35 1.92
C ALA A 690 22.25 -1.36 0.43
N VAL A 691 22.90 -2.21 -0.37
CA VAL A 691 22.75 -2.34 -1.82
C VAL A 691 22.44 -3.80 -2.17
N TRP A 692 21.93 -4.03 -3.38
CA TRP A 692 21.77 -5.39 -3.91
C TRP A 692 23.13 -6.06 -4.00
N SER A 693 23.24 -7.27 -3.44
CA SER A 693 24.52 -7.95 -3.27
C SER A 693 24.55 -9.34 -3.87
N ARG A 694 25.76 -9.77 -4.23
CA ARG A 694 26.10 -11.07 -4.78
C ARG A 694 27.17 -11.75 -3.94
N PRO A 695 27.18 -13.08 -3.83
CA PRO A 695 28.19 -13.77 -3.04
C PRO A 695 29.55 -13.74 -3.75
N VAL A 696 30.63 -13.63 -2.99
CA VAL A 696 32.00 -13.74 -3.49
C VAL A 696 32.41 -15.21 -3.44
N ALA A 697 32.64 -15.83 -4.61
CA ALA A 697 32.98 -17.25 -4.70
C ALA A 697 34.26 -17.62 -3.92
N ALA A 698 35.23 -16.70 -3.86
CA ALA A 698 36.52 -16.92 -3.20
C ALA A 698 36.44 -17.03 -1.66
N MET A 699 35.37 -16.51 -1.03
CA MET A 699 35.24 -16.51 0.42
C MET A 699 33.77 -16.69 0.85
N PRO A 700 33.39 -17.88 1.35
CA PRO A 700 32.03 -18.15 1.81
C PRO A 700 31.57 -17.15 2.87
N GLY A 701 30.34 -16.64 2.72
CA GLY A 701 29.75 -15.64 3.62
C GLY A 701 30.13 -14.20 3.30
N LEU A 702 31.07 -13.96 2.37
CA LEU A 702 31.38 -12.63 1.86
C LEU A 702 30.49 -12.33 0.66
N ALA A 703 29.93 -11.13 0.62
CA ALA A 703 29.13 -10.64 -0.50
C ALA A 703 29.61 -9.24 -0.91
N TYR A 704 29.38 -8.87 -2.16
CA TYR A 704 29.65 -7.54 -2.67
C TYR A 704 28.41 -6.92 -3.31
N GLY A 705 28.33 -5.59 -3.30
CA GLY A 705 27.35 -4.82 -4.07
C GLY A 705 27.95 -3.51 -4.54
N ILE A 706 27.37 -2.92 -5.57
CA ILE A 706 27.91 -1.75 -6.28
C ILE A 706 26.89 -0.63 -6.23
N ALA A 707 27.36 0.59 -5.97
CA ALA A 707 26.61 1.82 -6.14
C ALA A 707 27.46 2.82 -6.92
N SER A 708 26.80 3.73 -7.64
CA SER A 708 27.47 4.93 -8.18
C SER A 708 27.84 5.90 -7.06
N ASP A 709 28.63 6.93 -7.38
CA ASP A 709 29.08 7.98 -6.47
C ASP A 709 27.97 8.54 -5.54
N GLY A 710 28.32 8.95 -4.33
CA GLY A 710 27.36 9.44 -3.34
C GLY A 710 26.57 8.35 -2.61
N ALA A 711 25.45 8.74 -1.99
CA ALA A 711 24.70 7.87 -1.09
C ALA A 711 23.85 6.83 -1.86
N PRO A 712 23.81 5.56 -1.40
CA PRO A 712 22.99 4.54 -2.04
C PRO A 712 21.50 4.90 -1.95
N THR A 713 20.77 4.57 -3.00
CA THR A 713 19.34 4.81 -3.15
C THR A 713 18.57 3.51 -3.39
N LEU A 714 17.24 3.60 -3.49
CA LEU A 714 16.39 2.43 -3.78
C LEU A 714 16.81 1.71 -5.07
N VAL A 715 17.34 2.45 -6.04
CA VAL A 715 17.75 1.93 -7.35
C VAL A 715 18.88 0.92 -7.21
N ASP A 716 19.81 1.18 -6.27
CA ASP A 716 20.96 0.33 -5.97
C ASP A 716 20.58 -0.96 -5.24
N GLN A 717 19.34 -1.05 -4.74
CA GLN A 717 18.78 -2.23 -4.10
C GLN A 717 17.95 -3.11 -5.04
N LEU A 718 17.72 -2.65 -6.27
CA LEU A 718 16.97 -3.44 -7.25
C LEU A 718 17.90 -4.47 -7.90
N PRO A 719 17.39 -5.68 -8.20
CA PRO A 719 18.19 -6.68 -8.89
C PRO A 719 18.72 -6.17 -10.23
N SER A 720 20.01 -6.38 -10.45
CA SER A 720 20.73 -6.06 -11.68
C SER A 720 21.10 -7.31 -12.47
N GLU A 721 21.09 -7.20 -13.80
CA GLU A 721 21.55 -8.26 -14.70
C GLU A 721 23.05 -8.52 -14.52
N ARG A 722 23.49 -9.75 -14.76
CA ARG A 722 24.91 -10.12 -14.75
C ARG A 722 25.54 -9.73 -16.10
N THR A 723 26.54 -8.86 -16.04
CA THR A 723 27.30 -8.40 -17.20
C THR A 723 28.75 -8.88 -17.14
N LEU A 724 29.49 -8.74 -18.24
CA LEU A 724 30.93 -9.04 -18.27
C LEU A 724 31.74 -8.20 -17.27
N MET A 725 31.26 -7.01 -16.90
CA MET A 725 31.88 -6.20 -15.84
C MET A 725 31.71 -6.85 -14.46
N ASN A 726 30.60 -7.55 -14.20
CA ASN A 726 30.45 -8.31 -12.98
C ASN A 726 31.42 -9.50 -12.94
N ASP A 727 31.64 -10.17 -14.07
CA ASP A 727 32.59 -11.28 -14.14
C ASP A 727 34.04 -10.79 -13.96
N ALA A 728 34.38 -9.62 -14.51
CA ALA A 728 35.67 -8.96 -14.28
C ALA A 728 35.85 -8.56 -12.80
N LEU A 729 34.80 -8.04 -12.15
CA LEU A 729 34.82 -7.73 -10.72
C LEU A 729 34.95 -9.00 -9.86
N ASP A 730 34.22 -10.07 -10.18
CA ASP A 730 34.31 -11.35 -9.49
C ASP A 730 35.76 -11.89 -9.55
N ARG A 731 36.41 -11.82 -10.72
CA ARG A 731 37.82 -12.19 -10.87
C ARG A 731 38.77 -11.28 -10.10
N ALA A 732 38.58 -9.97 -10.14
CA ALA A 732 39.40 -9.03 -9.37
C ALA A 732 39.27 -9.26 -7.85
N LEU A 733 38.06 -9.49 -7.35
CA LEU A 733 37.81 -9.85 -5.96
C LEU A 733 38.40 -11.22 -5.62
N GLN A 734 38.34 -12.20 -6.53
CA GLN A 734 38.99 -13.49 -6.34
C GLN A 734 40.50 -13.33 -6.17
N VAL A 735 41.19 -12.62 -7.09
CA VAL A 735 42.64 -12.36 -7.01
C VAL A 735 43.01 -11.66 -5.69
N THR A 736 42.18 -10.70 -5.26
CA THR A 736 42.39 -9.98 -3.99
C THR A 736 42.22 -10.90 -2.78
N MET A 737 41.16 -11.72 -2.75
CA MET A 737 40.84 -12.56 -1.60
C MET A 737 41.74 -13.80 -1.50
N THR A 738 42.20 -14.37 -2.61
CA THR A 738 43.15 -15.49 -2.63
C THR A 738 44.59 -15.02 -2.40
N GLY A 739 44.90 -13.76 -2.72
CA GLY A 739 46.26 -13.21 -2.65
C GLY A 739 47.13 -13.60 -3.84
N GLU A 740 46.52 -13.89 -5.00
CA GLU A 740 47.23 -14.19 -6.26
C GLU A 740 48.09 -13.00 -6.74
N SER A 741 47.73 -11.77 -6.35
CA SER A 741 48.48 -10.54 -6.65
C SER A 741 48.39 -9.56 -5.48
N LEU A 742 49.39 -8.69 -5.35
CA LEU A 742 49.41 -7.54 -4.43
C LEU A 742 49.03 -6.22 -5.13
N ARG A 743 48.55 -6.29 -6.37
CA ARG A 743 48.16 -5.12 -7.19
C ARG A 743 46.80 -5.32 -7.85
N ALA A 744 45.84 -5.85 -7.10
CA ALA A 744 44.51 -6.15 -7.62
C ALA A 744 43.67 -4.88 -7.89
N GLY A 745 44.00 -3.74 -7.29
CA GLY A 745 43.36 -2.44 -7.59
C GLY A 745 43.47 -2.05 -9.07
N ARG A 746 44.52 -2.49 -9.77
CA ARG A 746 44.65 -2.32 -11.24
C ARG A 746 43.60 -3.06 -12.06
N LEU A 747 43.09 -4.20 -11.57
CA LEU A 747 41.99 -4.93 -12.22
C LEU A 747 40.64 -4.22 -12.01
N LEU A 748 40.51 -3.48 -10.91
CA LEU A 748 39.32 -2.69 -10.58
C LEU A 748 39.30 -1.32 -11.27
N ALA A 749 40.47 -0.79 -11.63
CA ALA A 749 40.63 0.50 -12.31
C ALA A 749 39.76 0.68 -13.57
N PRO A 750 39.75 -0.24 -14.56
CA PRO A 750 38.94 -0.07 -15.77
C PRO A 750 37.43 -0.10 -15.48
N LEU A 751 37.00 -0.71 -14.37
CA LEU A 751 35.61 -0.79 -13.94
C LEU A 751 35.12 0.51 -13.25
N GLY A 752 35.96 1.55 -13.16
CA GLY A 752 35.62 2.80 -12.50
C GLY A 752 35.51 2.69 -10.97
N VAL A 753 36.02 1.61 -10.36
CA VAL A 753 35.90 1.39 -8.92
C VAL A 753 36.99 2.18 -8.19
N ARG A 754 36.58 3.23 -7.49
CA ARG A 754 37.47 4.10 -6.69
C ARG A 754 37.48 3.75 -5.21
N PHE A 755 36.34 3.40 -4.64
CA PHE A 755 36.26 3.09 -3.21
C PHE A 755 35.74 1.68 -2.96
N ILE A 756 36.37 1.00 -2.00
CA ILE A 756 35.90 -0.26 -1.44
C ILE A 756 35.53 -0.01 0.01
N VAL A 757 34.27 -0.28 0.34
CA VAL A 757 33.71 -0.07 1.67
C VAL A 757 33.42 -1.41 2.32
N VAL A 758 34.04 -1.67 3.46
CA VAL A 758 33.87 -2.92 4.21
C VAL A 758 33.14 -2.64 5.53
N PRO A 759 31.82 -2.92 5.61
CA PRO A 759 31.10 -2.84 6.86
C PRO A 759 31.46 -4.01 7.76
N LEU A 760 31.84 -3.69 8.99
CA LEU A 760 32.25 -4.64 10.01
C LEU A 760 31.15 -4.88 11.04
N ARG A 761 30.43 -3.83 11.43
CA ARG A 761 29.33 -3.87 12.41
C ARG A 761 28.27 -2.83 12.08
N ASP A 762 27.03 -3.12 12.48
CA ASP A 762 25.94 -2.14 12.49
C ASP A 762 25.24 -2.20 13.85
N GLY A 763 24.71 -1.07 14.32
CA GLY A 763 24.10 -0.92 15.65
C GLY A 763 22.77 -1.68 15.83
N THR A 764 22.28 -2.33 14.78
CA THR A 764 21.03 -3.12 14.72
C THR A 764 21.13 -4.46 15.46
N LEU A 765 19.98 -5.05 15.87
CA LEU A 765 19.98 -6.30 16.66
C LEU A 765 20.51 -7.49 15.87
N HIS A 766 20.07 -7.62 14.62
CA HIS A 766 20.45 -8.73 13.76
C HIS A 766 21.96 -8.73 13.46
N ALA A 767 22.58 -7.53 13.38
CA ALA A 767 24.02 -7.38 13.25
C ALA A 767 24.78 -7.73 14.54
N ARG A 768 24.24 -7.38 15.72
CA ARG A 768 24.88 -7.64 17.03
C ARG A 768 25.07 -9.12 17.35
N ARG A 769 24.09 -9.98 17.06
CA ARG A 769 24.23 -11.44 17.21
C ARG A 769 25.05 -12.08 16.09
N ALA A 770 24.99 -11.53 14.87
CA ALA A 770 25.78 -12.00 13.74
C ALA A 770 27.29 -11.68 13.90
N ALA A 771 27.65 -10.68 14.71
CA ALA A 771 29.04 -10.35 15.05
C ALA A 771 29.82 -11.50 15.71
N VAL A 772 29.14 -12.59 16.13
CA VAL A 772 29.79 -13.85 16.55
C VAL A 772 30.48 -14.55 15.36
N ASN A 773 30.10 -14.25 14.12
CA ASN A 773 30.81 -14.65 12.88
C ASN A 773 31.79 -13.57 12.37
N GLY A 774 32.28 -12.68 13.26
CA GLY A 774 33.09 -11.49 12.98
C GLY A 774 34.44 -11.68 12.27
N ASP A 775 34.65 -12.82 11.61
CA ASP A 775 35.89 -13.14 10.90
C ASP A 775 35.84 -12.80 9.41
N VAL A 776 34.66 -12.77 8.75
CA VAL A 776 34.62 -12.59 7.28
C VAL A 776 35.00 -11.15 6.87
N GLY A 777 34.38 -10.13 7.48
CA GLY A 777 34.71 -8.73 7.20
C GLY A 777 36.14 -8.37 7.61
N ALA A 778 36.59 -8.86 8.78
CA ALA A 778 37.96 -8.67 9.24
C ALA A 778 39.01 -9.31 8.31
N ARG A 779 38.74 -10.54 7.81
CA ARG A 779 39.58 -11.18 6.79
C ARG A 779 39.60 -10.42 5.47
N ALA A 780 38.46 -9.88 5.04
CA ALA A 780 38.42 -9.03 3.84
C ALA A 780 39.25 -7.74 4.03
N VAL A 781 39.17 -7.09 5.19
CA VAL A 781 40.01 -5.93 5.52
C VAL A 781 41.49 -6.28 5.52
N ALA A 782 41.87 -7.44 6.08
CA ALA A 782 43.26 -7.90 6.07
C ALA A 782 43.78 -8.09 4.63
N ARG A 783 43.01 -8.79 3.78
CA ARG A 783 43.38 -9.01 2.36
C ARG A 783 43.47 -7.72 1.55
N LEU A 784 42.60 -6.74 1.83
CA LEU A 784 42.66 -5.43 1.18
C LEU A 784 43.86 -4.60 1.68
N ALA A 785 44.23 -4.74 2.95
CA ALA A 785 45.39 -4.06 3.53
C ALA A 785 46.74 -4.60 3.02
N ASP A 786 46.79 -5.87 2.57
CA ASP A 786 47.99 -6.47 1.97
C ASP A 786 48.28 -5.93 0.55
N GLN A 787 47.32 -5.29 -0.11
CA GLN A 787 47.49 -4.77 -1.46
C GLN A 787 48.29 -3.45 -1.46
N LEU A 788 49.15 -3.29 -2.46
CA LEU A 788 50.04 -2.13 -2.61
C LEU A 788 49.36 -0.92 -3.27
N ASP A 789 48.20 -1.13 -3.89
CA ASP A 789 47.44 -0.12 -4.66
C ASP A 789 46.12 0.29 -3.99
N PHE A 790 45.85 -0.20 -2.77
CA PHE A 790 44.79 0.33 -1.92
C PHE A 790 45.34 1.21 -0.80
N ARG A 791 44.74 2.38 -0.61
CA ARG A 791 44.99 3.28 0.50
C ARG A 791 43.82 3.24 1.47
N ARG A 792 44.05 2.89 2.73
CA ARG A 792 42.99 2.96 3.75
C ARG A 792 42.72 4.41 4.14
N VAL A 793 41.55 4.94 3.80
CA VAL A 793 41.16 6.34 4.02
C VAL A 793 40.40 6.51 5.34
N TYR A 794 39.60 5.51 5.72
CA TYR A 794 38.83 5.52 6.96
C TYR A 794 38.86 4.14 7.60
N SER A 795 38.94 4.09 8.93
CA SER A 795 38.86 2.84 9.70
C SER A 795 38.29 3.13 11.08
N SER A 796 37.19 2.48 11.41
CA SER A 796 36.59 2.44 12.75
C SER A 796 36.29 0.99 13.12
N THR A 797 35.70 0.76 14.30
CA THR A 797 35.22 -0.58 14.72
C THR A 797 34.07 -1.10 13.86
N ASP A 798 33.40 -0.20 13.13
CA ASP A 798 32.13 -0.48 12.46
C ASP A 798 32.29 -0.48 10.94
N LEU A 799 33.31 0.22 10.41
CA LEU A 799 33.51 0.44 8.98
C LEU A 799 34.99 0.63 8.62
N ALA A 800 35.41 0.07 7.49
CA ALA A 800 36.68 0.40 6.84
C ALA A 800 36.44 0.87 5.39
N ILE A 801 37.15 1.90 4.95
CA ILE A 801 37.09 2.43 3.58
C ILE A 801 38.50 2.42 2.99
N PHE A 802 38.62 1.79 1.83
CA PHE A 802 39.82 1.74 1.02
C PHE A 802 39.60 2.53 -0.28
N GLU A 803 40.56 3.35 -0.65
CA GLU A 803 40.63 4.02 -1.94
C GLU A 803 41.58 3.27 -2.86
N ASN A 804 41.12 2.99 -4.07
CA ASN A 804 41.92 2.43 -5.14
C ASN A 804 42.76 3.55 -5.77
N MET A 805 44.07 3.51 -5.54
CA MET A 805 45.01 4.50 -6.06
C MET A 805 45.22 4.37 -7.59
N ALA A 806 44.77 3.27 -8.20
CA ALA A 806 44.83 3.04 -9.64
C ALA A 806 43.52 3.40 -10.36
N ALA A 807 42.50 3.92 -9.66
CA ALA A 807 41.16 4.12 -10.23
C ALA A 807 41.14 5.09 -11.43
N LEU A 808 40.32 4.75 -12.43
CA LEU A 808 39.97 5.65 -13.52
C LEU A 808 38.57 6.26 -13.28
N PRO A 809 38.32 7.51 -13.71
CA PRO A 809 36.98 8.09 -13.75
C PRO A 809 36.03 7.29 -14.67
N THR A 810 34.73 7.38 -14.43
CA THR A 810 33.70 6.70 -15.25
C THR A 810 33.82 7.05 -16.74
N VAL A 811 34.13 8.30 -17.07
CA VAL A 811 34.37 8.76 -18.44
C VAL A 811 35.74 9.41 -18.56
N ALA A 812 36.72 8.66 -19.05
CA ALA A 812 38.12 9.07 -19.08
C ALA A 812 38.68 9.07 -20.51
N VAL A 813 39.48 10.08 -20.84
CA VAL A 813 40.30 10.07 -22.07
C VAL A 813 41.63 9.40 -21.73
N LEU A 814 41.87 8.22 -22.30
CA LEU A 814 43.08 7.43 -22.04
C LEU A 814 44.32 8.10 -22.66
N ASP A 815 45.48 7.85 -22.05
CA ASP A 815 46.77 8.09 -22.71
C ASP A 815 47.07 7.00 -23.76
N GLU A 816 48.12 7.19 -24.57
CA GLU A 816 48.42 6.29 -25.69
C GLU A 816 48.70 4.86 -25.24
N ARG A 817 49.40 4.69 -24.12
CA ARG A 817 49.74 3.38 -23.57
C ARG A 817 48.52 2.66 -23.04
N SER A 818 47.68 3.33 -22.24
CA SER A 818 46.44 2.74 -21.72
C SER A 818 45.43 2.46 -22.84
N ALA A 819 45.43 3.28 -23.91
CA ALA A 819 44.61 3.04 -25.09
C ALA A 819 44.99 1.73 -25.80
N LEU A 820 46.29 1.41 -25.94
CA LEU A 820 46.75 0.14 -26.48
C LEU A 820 46.35 -1.05 -25.58
N THR A 821 46.54 -0.92 -24.27
CA THR A 821 46.16 -1.95 -23.29
C THR A 821 44.66 -2.21 -23.30
N SER A 822 43.84 -1.17 -23.54
CA SER A 822 42.38 -1.29 -23.64
C SER A 822 41.93 -2.26 -24.74
N ALA A 823 42.72 -2.44 -25.81
CA ALA A 823 42.39 -3.32 -26.92
C ALA A 823 42.78 -4.79 -26.68
N GLN A 824 43.73 -5.06 -25.79
CA GLN A 824 44.31 -6.40 -25.63
C GLN A 824 43.58 -7.29 -24.61
N ALA A 825 42.80 -6.71 -23.67
CA ALA A 825 41.96 -7.43 -22.70
C ALA A 825 42.66 -8.52 -21.86
N LEU A 826 43.99 -8.45 -21.70
CA LEU A 826 44.78 -9.45 -20.97
C LEU A 826 44.92 -9.05 -19.48
N GLU A 827 44.52 -9.96 -18.58
CA GLU A 827 44.68 -9.81 -17.12
C GLU A 827 46.14 -9.53 -16.72
N ALA A 828 47.09 -10.24 -17.33
CA ALA A 828 48.51 -10.06 -17.10
C ALA A 828 48.99 -8.64 -17.46
N SER A 829 48.46 -8.04 -18.54
CA SER A 829 48.80 -6.68 -18.95
C SER A 829 48.27 -5.65 -17.94
N LEU A 830 47.05 -5.85 -17.43
CA LEU A 830 46.45 -4.99 -16.41
C LEU A 830 47.18 -5.08 -15.06
N LEU A 831 47.67 -6.27 -14.68
CA LEU A 831 48.47 -6.41 -13.45
C LEU A 831 49.87 -5.80 -13.59
N ALA A 832 50.46 -5.85 -14.78
CA ALA A 832 51.80 -5.32 -15.04
C ALA A 832 51.84 -3.79 -15.11
N GLU A 833 50.86 -3.16 -15.76
CA GLU A 833 50.84 -1.71 -16.03
C GLU A 833 49.74 -0.97 -15.26
N SER A 834 50.03 0.23 -14.78
CA SER A 834 49.01 1.13 -14.22
C SER A 834 48.34 1.92 -15.34
N LEU A 835 47.01 1.97 -15.36
CA LEU A 835 46.26 2.77 -16.31
C LEU A 835 46.26 4.25 -15.91
N THR A 836 46.34 5.13 -16.90
CA THR A 836 46.40 6.58 -16.72
C THR A 836 45.43 7.29 -17.65
N ALA A 837 44.65 8.23 -17.09
CA ALA A 837 43.77 9.12 -17.84
C ALA A 837 44.45 10.48 -18.05
N ARG A 838 44.35 11.03 -19.27
CA ARG A 838 44.79 12.39 -19.61
C ARG A 838 43.82 13.45 -19.09
N SER A 839 42.53 13.16 -19.15
CA SER A 839 41.46 14.05 -18.68
C SER A 839 40.15 13.30 -18.50
N THR A 840 39.23 13.90 -17.74
CA THR A 840 37.84 13.46 -17.62
C THR A 840 37.00 14.19 -18.67
N LEU A 841 36.20 13.47 -19.46
CA LEU A 841 35.43 14.08 -20.55
C LEU A 841 34.16 14.78 -20.05
N VAL A 842 33.41 14.09 -19.17
CA VAL A 842 32.15 14.56 -18.61
C VAL A 842 32.10 14.23 -17.11
N PRO A 843 32.01 15.22 -16.21
CA PRO A 843 31.57 14.99 -14.84
C PRO A 843 30.04 14.85 -14.80
N GLY A 844 29.49 13.97 -13.96
CA GLY A 844 28.05 13.73 -13.83
C GLY A 844 27.44 12.98 -15.02
N PHE A 845 28.06 11.89 -15.45
CA PHE A 845 27.57 11.03 -16.51
C PHE A 845 26.22 10.39 -16.16
N ASP A 846 25.23 10.59 -17.03
CA ASP A 846 23.93 9.93 -16.94
C ASP A 846 23.61 9.20 -18.24
N ALA A 847 23.55 7.86 -18.16
CA ALA A 847 23.29 6.97 -19.28
C ALA A 847 21.93 7.22 -19.99
N THR A 848 21.00 7.95 -19.36
CA THR A 848 19.66 8.21 -19.88
C THR A 848 19.54 9.49 -20.69
N ILE A 849 20.58 10.34 -20.68
CA ILE A 849 20.63 11.60 -21.42
C ILE A 849 21.84 11.66 -22.36
N ALA A 850 21.92 12.73 -23.14
CA ALA A 850 23.09 13.01 -23.97
C ALA A 850 24.13 13.75 -23.12
N ASN A 851 25.32 13.16 -23.00
CA ASN A 851 26.42 13.70 -22.21
C ASN A 851 27.42 14.38 -23.15
N ARG A 852 27.73 15.65 -22.90
CA ARG A 852 28.58 16.47 -23.78
C ARG A 852 29.85 16.93 -23.08
N GLY A 853 30.98 16.80 -23.75
CA GLY A 853 32.28 17.23 -23.25
C GLY A 853 33.23 17.63 -24.38
N ALA A 854 34.23 18.46 -24.07
CA ALA A 854 35.27 18.85 -25.02
C ALA A 854 36.33 17.74 -25.12
N LEU A 855 36.61 17.28 -26.33
CA LEU A 855 37.56 16.20 -26.62
C LEU A 855 38.71 16.72 -27.48
N THR A 856 39.95 16.37 -27.12
CA THR A 856 41.16 16.79 -27.86
C THR A 856 41.56 15.82 -28.97
N ALA A 857 41.56 14.51 -28.71
CA ALA A 857 41.65 13.37 -29.63
C ALA A 857 42.20 12.16 -28.84
N GLY A 858 41.76 10.96 -29.19
CA GLY A 858 42.22 9.71 -28.61
C GLY A 858 41.09 8.79 -28.18
N THR A 859 41.42 7.78 -27.37
CA THR A 859 40.46 6.79 -26.91
C THR A 859 39.71 7.29 -25.68
N VAL A 860 38.39 7.43 -25.80
CA VAL A 860 37.49 7.70 -24.68
C VAL A 860 37.05 6.36 -24.10
N HIS A 861 37.40 6.13 -22.83
CA HIS A 861 36.96 4.99 -22.04
C HIS A 861 35.71 5.35 -21.25
N LEU A 862 34.72 4.47 -21.32
CA LEU A 862 33.47 4.55 -20.58
C LEU A 862 33.37 3.28 -19.73
N ALA A 863 33.45 3.44 -18.40
CA ALA A 863 33.33 2.38 -17.41
C ALA A 863 31.87 1.88 -17.26
N GLU A 864 31.21 1.61 -18.38
CA GLU A 864 29.87 1.05 -18.49
C GLU A 864 29.91 -0.22 -19.36
N PRO A 865 29.00 -1.18 -19.13
CA PRO A 865 29.01 -2.43 -19.88
C PRO A 865 28.88 -2.20 -21.37
N PHE A 866 29.66 -2.96 -22.14
CA PHE A 866 29.63 -2.88 -23.60
C PHE A 866 28.21 -3.09 -24.15
N SER A 867 27.80 -2.17 -25.03
CA SER A 867 26.56 -2.28 -25.79
C SER A 867 26.73 -1.70 -27.19
N PRO A 868 26.24 -2.38 -28.25
CA PRO A 868 26.20 -1.79 -29.58
C PRO A 868 25.22 -0.61 -29.68
N ARG A 869 24.39 -0.38 -28.65
CA ARG A 869 23.48 0.77 -28.56
C ARG A 869 24.19 2.06 -28.18
N TRP A 870 25.38 1.98 -27.60
CA TRP A 870 26.18 3.15 -27.31
C TRP A 870 26.62 3.83 -28.60
N SER A 871 26.63 5.15 -28.63
CA SER A 871 27.16 5.91 -29.75
C SER A 871 27.79 7.19 -29.25
N MET A 872 28.94 7.52 -29.80
CA MET A 872 29.58 8.81 -29.60
C MET A 872 29.54 9.58 -30.92
N THR A 873 29.30 10.88 -30.86
CA THR A 873 29.45 11.78 -32.01
C THR A 873 30.43 12.89 -31.66
N VAL A 874 31.40 13.16 -32.52
CA VAL A 874 32.34 14.29 -32.37
C VAL A 874 32.07 15.26 -33.52
N ASP A 875 31.57 16.45 -33.19
CA ASP A 875 31.15 17.48 -34.18
C ASP A 875 30.25 16.92 -35.30
N GLY A 876 29.37 15.96 -34.96
CA GLY A 876 28.43 15.30 -35.87
C GLY A 876 28.94 14.03 -36.54
N ALA A 877 30.24 13.73 -36.51
CA ALA A 877 30.80 12.47 -37.01
C ALA A 877 30.57 11.33 -36.01
N ARG A 878 29.95 10.24 -36.44
CA ARG A 878 29.60 9.11 -35.57
C ARG A 878 30.77 8.14 -35.40
N ILE A 879 31.09 7.81 -34.15
CA ILE A 879 32.11 6.84 -33.75
C ILE A 879 31.41 5.62 -33.15
N ALA A 880 31.78 4.43 -33.62
CA ALA A 880 31.24 3.17 -33.14
C ALA A 880 31.88 2.78 -31.78
N PRO A 881 31.12 2.19 -30.85
CA PRO A 881 31.69 1.65 -29.62
C PRO A 881 32.49 0.38 -29.93
N ARG A 882 33.54 0.14 -29.16
CA ARG A 882 34.24 -1.16 -29.09
C ARG A 882 34.35 -1.65 -27.65
N VAL A 883 34.64 -2.93 -27.50
CA VAL A 883 34.96 -3.52 -26.19
C VAL A 883 36.33 -3.01 -25.75
N ALA A 884 36.43 -2.58 -24.49
CA ALA A 884 37.66 -2.24 -23.82
C ALA A 884 37.84 -3.10 -22.57
N PHE A 885 39.08 -3.51 -22.30
CA PHE A 885 39.46 -4.29 -21.12
C PHE A 885 38.60 -5.57 -20.92
N GLY A 886 38.08 -6.14 -22.02
CA GLY A 886 37.24 -7.34 -22.02
C GLY A 886 35.79 -7.16 -21.54
N ALA A 887 35.42 -6.04 -20.94
CA ALA A 887 34.10 -5.87 -20.31
C ALA A 887 33.42 -4.50 -20.56
N THR A 888 34.22 -3.44 -20.61
CA THR A 888 33.78 -2.03 -20.67
C THR A 888 33.67 -1.49 -22.10
N THR A 889 33.23 -0.24 -22.25
CA THR A 889 33.05 0.41 -23.55
C THR A 889 34.17 1.42 -23.83
N ALA A 890 34.69 1.46 -25.05
CA ALA A 890 35.55 2.56 -25.50
C ALA A 890 35.17 3.07 -26.89
N PHE A 891 35.61 4.29 -27.19
CA PHE A 891 35.45 4.95 -28.48
C PHE A 891 36.79 5.53 -28.92
N ASP A 892 37.25 5.18 -30.11
CA ASP A 892 38.47 5.75 -30.67
C ASP A 892 38.12 6.97 -31.53
N ALA A 893 38.43 8.16 -31.01
CA ALA A 893 38.15 9.43 -31.68
C ALA A 893 39.44 10.00 -32.31
N PRO A 894 39.57 9.99 -33.65
CA PRO A 894 40.78 10.50 -34.30
C PRO A 894 40.84 12.04 -34.38
N VAL A 895 39.75 12.75 -34.07
CA VAL A 895 39.64 14.21 -34.24
C VAL A 895 39.23 14.87 -32.92
N ALA A 896 39.73 16.08 -32.69
CA ALA A 896 39.28 17.00 -31.64
C ALA A 896 37.86 17.52 -31.93
N GLY A 897 37.08 17.81 -30.90
CA GLY A 897 35.77 18.44 -31.08
C GLY A 897 34.87 18.34 -29.85
N THR A 898 33.59 18.68 -30.02
CA THR A 898 32.59 18.45 -28.98
C THR A 898 32.07 17.02 -29.09
N ALA A 899 32.42 16.19 -28.12
CA ALA A 899 31.96 14.80 -28.04
C ALA A 899 30.61 14.73 -27.33
N GLU A 900 29.65 14.02 -27.93
CA GLU A 900 28.36 13.67 -27.33
C GLU A 900 28.23 12.16 -27.23
N ILE A 901 28.07 11.62 -26.01
CA ILE A 901 27.84 10.20 -25.74
C ILE A 901 26.36 10.02 -25.39
N ARG A 902 25.71 9.04 -26.04
CA ARG A 902 24.30 8.69 -25.78
C ARG A 902 24.02 7.21 -25.99
N LEU A 903 23.07 6.68 -25.23
CA LEU A 903 22.51 5.35 -25.43
C LEU A 903 21.33 5.40 -26.42
N GLY A 904 21.41 4.66 -27.51
CA GLY A 904 20.32 4.58 -28.50
C GLY A 904 19.07 3.91 -27.93
N ALA A 905 17.88 4.49 -28.14
CA ALA A 905 16.61 3.94 -27.64
C ALA A 905 16.07 2.80 -28.53
N SER A 906 15.80 1.62 -27.94
CA SER A 906 15.16 0.51 -28.63
C SER A 906 13.66 0.76 -28.89
N ARG A 907 13.19 0.58 -30.13
CA ARG A 907 11.75 0.69 -30.47
C ARG A 907 10.94 -0.47 -29.88
N ALA A 908 11.47 -1.69 -29.94
CA ALA A 908 10.84 -2.87 -29.38
C ALA A 908 10.63 -2.74 -27.87
N GLN A 909 11.65 -2.24 -27.16
CA GLN A 909 11.57 -1.98 -25.73
C GLN A 909 10.49 -0.97 -25.37
N ARG A 910 10.41 0.15 -26.08
CA ARG A 910 9.35 1.16 -25.88
C ARG A 910 7.96 0.58 -26.10
N LEU A 911 7.77 -0.28 -27.11
CA LEU A 911 6.50 -0.94 -27.37
C LEU A 911 6.12 -1.94 -26.26
N LEU A 912 7.08 -2.71 -25.74
CA LEU A 912 6.87 -3.60 -24.60
C LEU A 912 6.51 -2.84 -23.32
N VAL A 913 7.21 -1.74 -23.03
CA VAL A 913 6.89 -0.88 -21.87
C VAL A 913 5.51 -0.24 -22.04
N ALA A 914 5.14 0.20 -23.24
CA ALA A 914 3.80 0.73 -23.51
C ALA A 914 2.70 -0.34 -23.27
N LEU A 915 2.90 -1.56 -23.76
CA LEU A 915 1.99 -2.69 -23.53
C LEU A 915 1.86 -2.99 -22.03
N GLN A 916 2.97 -2.99 -21.30
CA GLN A 916 3.00 -3.19 -19.86
C GLN A 916 2.19 -2.11 -19.11
N VAL A 917 2.36 -0.83 -19.46
CA VAL A 917 1.57 0.27 -18.88
C VAL A 917 0.08 0.07 -19.14
N VAL A 918 -0.31 -0.33 -20.37
CA VAL A 918 -1.70 -0.64 -20.70
C VAL A 918 -2.24 -1.78 -19.84
N LEU A 919 -1.46 -2.86 -19.65
CA LEU A 919 -1.86 -4.00 -18.84
C LEU A 919 -2.09 -3.61 -17.36
N TRP A 920 -1.19 -2.80 -16.78
CA TRP A 920 -1.36 -2.24 -15.44
C TRP A 920 -2.62 -1.37 -15.34
N LEU A 921 -2.87 -0.49 -16.32
CA LEU A 921 -4.07 0.35 -16.35
C LEU A 921 -5.36 -0.48 -16.44
N VAL A 922 -5.37 -1.57 -17.22
CA VAL A 922 -6.50 -2.50 -17.30
C VAL A 922 -6.74 -3.18 -15.96
N ILE A 923 -5.69 -3.67 -15.29
CA ILE A 923 -5.80 -4.32 -13.98
C ILE A 923 -6.35 -3.35 -12.93
N VAL A 924 -5.80 -2.13 -12.87
CA VAL A 924 -6.29 -1.06 -11.97
C VAL A 924 -7.75 -0.73 -12.26
N ALA A 925 -8.13 -0.56 -13.54
CA ALA A 925 -9.51 -0.26 -13.91
C ALA A 925 -10.50 -1.37 -13.48
N VAL A 926 -10.14 -2.64 -13.68
CA VAL A 926 -10.97 -3.79 -13.28
C VAL A 926 -11.03 -3.96 -11.77
N ALA A 927 -9.93 -3.71 -11.05
CA ALA A 927 -9.87 -3.81 -9.59
C ALA A 927 -10.74 -2.75 -8.90
N PHE A 928 -10.70 -1.49 -9.38
CA PHE A 928 -11.37 -0.37 -8.71
C PHE A 928 -12.77 -0.02 -9.23
N ASN A 929 -13.13 -0.31 -10.49
CA ASN A 929 -14.44 0.10 -11.03
C ASN A 929 -14.99 -0.80 -12.17
N PRO A 930 -15.52 -1.99 -11.86
CA PRO A 930 -15.95 -2.96 -12.88
C PRO A 930 -17.18 -2.52 -13.70
N SER A 931 -18.03 -1.62 -13.18
CA SER A 931 -19.29 -1.23 -13.84
C SER A 931 -19.08 -0.32 -15.05
N ARG A 932 -18.05 0.54 -15.05
CA ARG A 932 -17.73 1.42 -16.20
C ARG A 932 -17.17 0.67 -17.41
N PHE A 933 -16.36 -0.37 -17.17
CA PHE A 933 -15.73 -1.11 -18.26
C PHE A 933 -16.76 -1.92 -19.07
N ARG A 934 -17.70 -2.56 -18.38
CA ARG A 934 -18.82 -3.25 -19.04
C ARG A 934 -19.92 -2.30 -19.52
N GLY A 935 -20.12 -1.16 -18.86
CA GLY A 935 -21.06 -0.13 -19.30
C GLY A 935 -20.75 0.37 -20.71
N ARG A 936 -19.47 0.55 -21.08
CA ARG A 936 -19.08 0.94 -22.46
C ARG A 936 -19.23 -0.19 -23.47
N VAL A 937 -18.93 -1.44 -23.10
CA VAL A 937 -19.12 -2.61 -23.99
C VAL A 937 -20.60 -2.94 -24.19
N ARG A 938 -21.44 -2.74 -23.17
CA ARG A 938 -22.90 -2.87 -23.27
C ARG A 938 -23.56 -1.67 -23.93
N ALA A 939 -23.10 -0.44 -23.70
CA ALA A 939 -23.57 0.73 -24.42
C ALA A 939 -23.22 0.66 -25.91
N ALA A 940 -22.04 0.14 -26.27
CA ALA A 940 -21.70 -0.16 -27.65
C ALA A 940 -22.60 -1.24 -28.28
N ARG A 941 -23.10 -2.22 -27.51
CA ARG A 941 -24.10 -3.20 -27.98
C ARG A 941 -25.53 -2.65 -27.99
N GLN A 942 -25.94 -1.85 -27.01
CA GLN A 942 -27.27 -1.25 -26.93
C GLN A 942 -27.48 -0.13 -27.95
N VAL A 943 -26.43 0.62 -28.34
CA VAL A 943 -26.54 1.59 -29.44
C VAL A 943 -26.73 0.87 -30.78
N VAL A 944 -26.18 -0.33 -30.95
CA VAL A 944 -26.42 -1.18 -32.13
C VAL A 944 -27.83 -1.81 -32.09
N GLU A 945 -28.29 -2.30 -30.94
CA GLU A 945 -29.65 -2.87 -30.76
C GLU A 945 -30.77 -1.82 -30.83
N VAL A 946 -30.55 -0.59 -30.38
CA VAL A 946 -31.53 0.50 -30.47
C VAL A 946 -31.60 1.05 -31.90
N SER A 947 -30.51 1.00 -32.68
CA SER A 947 -30.57 1.36 -34.11
C SER A 947 -31.30 0.33 -34.98
N LEU A 948 -31.35 -0.94 -34.56
CA LEU A 948 -32.05 -2.02 -35.26
C LEU A 948 -33.53 -2.16 -34.87
N ARG A 949 -33.99 -1.45 -33.83
CA ARG A 949 -35.41 -1.43 -33.39
C ARG A 949 -36.12 -0.12 -33.73
N GLY A 950 -35.47 0.78 -34.46
CA GLY A 950 -36.02 2.08 -34.85
C GLY A 950 -37.00 2.04 -36.02
N ASP A 951 -37.09 0.95 -36.78
CA ASP A 951 -37.80 0.93 -38.08
C ASP A 951 -38.98 -0.05 -38.21
N ASP A 952 -39.30 -0.89 -37.22
CA ASP A 952 -40.47 -1.77 -37.34
C ASP A 952 -41.64 -1.27 -36.48
N GLY A 953 -42.59 -0.67 -37.20
CA GLY A 953 -43.77 -0.02 -36.68
C GLY A 953 -44.83 -0.94 -36.06
N ALA A 954 -45.67 -0.28 -35.27
CA ALA A 954 -47.08 -0.57 -35.03
C ALA A 954 -47.48 -2.00 -34.62
N ARG A 955 -47.92 -2.13 -33.35
CA ARG A 955 -49.34 -2.34 -33.01
C ARG A 955 -49.56 -2.22 -31.51
N VAL A 956 -50.36 -1.23 -31.14
CA VAL A 956 -51.09 -1.17 -29.88
C VAL A 956 -52.23 -2.18 -29.96
N VAL A 957 -52.32 -3.10 -29.01
CA VAL A 957 -53.59 -3.73 -28.63
C VAL A 957 -53.62 -3.77 -27.10
N LEU A 958 -54.78 -3.36 -26.60
CA LEU A 958 -55.23 -3.08 -25.23
C LEU A 958 -54.63 -3.94 -24.10
#